data_AF-P10581-F1
#
_entry.id   AF-P10581-F1
#
_cell.length_a   1.000
_cell.length_b   1.000
_cell.length_c   1.000
_cell.angle_alpha   90.00
_cell.angle_beta   90.00
_cell.angle_gamma   90.00
#
_symmetry.space_group_name_H-M   'P 1'
#
loop_
_entity.id
_entity.type
_entity.pdbx_description
1 polymer ?
#
loop_
_entity_poly.entity_id
_entity_poly.type
_entity_poly.pdbx_seq_one_letter_code
_entity_poly.pdbx_strand_id
1 'polypeptide(L)'
;PIRESVRVSTDRDPDLEDEKREQLGESMQTELERLTWGVEVGTSEDINVDTVKRWGLQNNKYNAEHWIPPGGQRTAEDMGKLYQFWDEFIETYENEVMMNSGYREPLNKDKVFNTLLDHSNNKTNQTAEELKGIQTKIERMTMYFYEANVYESLGQLKNKFINIDEQTAKDYLLDKLEKPDDLDIVRAMGTYTLECIVVFVLSKQFNVFALDKASVQVATLVSELDSAAKIEYNRIIAEDRKRKKAKWGDKQINEDENILLQDKGVDTFNGDVHSELDRKKKSISKQTNRKRVRISKHKEPGIGEALFGWLASRKLIEVKKPVFLFDKKNKKPKNVIYPGYVDCLFDIKDLPFCSTLPMVYPPADWELWPTATAEVSDPYITNLTPLSSYRGGYLTSLQRESGDSPTLLSEKDYGVFDIHIDRERSQPVLSAVKKLQWQPYRINKLVYDFIQKHWSVLVSVGLLRPKNLALFKRKEALRLLSSLLFKHEELSTIYRYSELKSVLLKNIHASTFELYTMKIAEAYLDYKIYFPIFLDFRGRNYRHGPFHFHERDLVRSLIIFDESDDSAAHTINSDVGDRILHNFLISAAYHKSKFGVYREALEFIYNKIEDMQSKPTFFEKDIFVDTLCCRHPFQYISSCISLKTYADTKDLSVLRYTPVFQDASASAYQIMSYFLLDIDYGIHTNLLKKTNTDGRYIRDIYEFMWGCLIKYLIAEEKIELAIKLLTPNEKDQESVLAKIVSIFDRNVVKKMFMPMMYGKTDYTLKKDVEDLLKGKSDSEGINLISKHISTYWKVNFGKMKDLMDLINYVSWFGAGQDKPVVYSTPYWVTLQTYKWRKRVKMKIQYETTKNNEKEVKTTSAKMLIPLNDNDIRKSSTSTFANFIHQKDAFTAIQLVDFINKLENASSIPIYAVHDNFITMPEYASILPTLYRDSIFRMGHPLIIINKFLFDHILIPAIQNEHPQNKHLFSVEERSMLDRMMIDLQNPLIPDFGSVDITKARIKSIVIPKDLLLKCFSCLWMSKTKKISLVRWESCRDKIIKVYMRYTDDISSDEGVSRWLEYKNNLEFASDPVWSSDNTNGTQADSLDKGEDDYCIHY
;
A
#
# COMPACT_ATOMS: atom_id res chain seq x y z
N PRO A 1 10.05 -3.36 11.60
CA PRO A 1 10.51 -4.44 10.68
C PRO A 1 9.43 -4.94 9.70
N ILE A 2 8.13 -4.72 9.97
CA ILE A 2 7.00 -5.14 9.11
C ILE A 2 6.54 -4.10 8.08
N ARG A 3 7.15 -2.89 8.08
CA ARG A 3 6.94 -1.90 7.01
C ARG A 3 7.40 -2.37 5.61
N GLU A 4 8.00 -3.56 5.49
CA GLU A 4 8.34 -4.17 4.19
C GLU A 4 7.44 -5.35 3.79
N SER A 5 6.65 -5.94 4.69
CA SER A 5 5.76 -7.07 4.34
C SER A 5 4.37 -6.63 3.94
N VAL A 6 3.92 -5.47 4.41
CA VAL A 6 2.89 -4.73 3.66
C VAL A 6 3.69 -4.11 2.54
N ARG A 7 3.53 -4.63 1.31
CA ARG A 7 3.53 -3.74 0.16
C ARG A 7 2.50 -2.67 0.56
N VAL A 8 2.97 -1.59 1.20
CA VAL A 8 2.58 -0.27 0.74
C VAL A 8 2.92 -0.44 -0.73
N SER A 9 1.92 -0.80 -1.53
CA SER A 9 1.88 -0.43 -2.92
C SER A 9 2.44 0.97 -2.86
N THR A 10 3.74 1.12 -3.11
CA THR A 10 4.35 2.42 -3.31
C THR A 10 3.42 2.95 -4.36
N ASP A 11 2.52 3.88 -4.03
CA ASP A 11 1.37 4.28 -4.85
C ASP A 11 1.85 4.36 -6.29
N ARG A 12 1.83 3.21 -6.98
CA ARG A 12 2.13 3.06 -8.38
C ARG A 12 0.71 3.15 -8.84
N ASP A 13 0.25 4.39 -8.75
CA ASP A 13 -1.01 4.90 -9.21
C ASP A 13 -1.22 4.16 -10.54
N PRO A 14 -2.13 3.16 -10.58
CA PRO A 14 -2.33 2.33 -11.75
C PRO A 14 -2.48 3.23 -12.98
N ASP A 15 -3.21 4.33 -12.81
CA ASP A 15 -3.39 5.41 -13.78
C ASP A 15 -2.10 5.92 -14.44
N LEU A 16 -0.96 5.99 -13.73
CA LEU A 16 0.30 6.50 -14.29
C LEU A 16 1.01 5.48 -15.21
N GLU A 17 0.82 4.17 -15.00
CA GLU A 17 1.22 3.16 -15.99
C GLU A 17 0.14 3.00 -17.07
N ASP A 18 -1.12 3.16 -16.71
CA ASP A 18 -2.24 3.00 -17.63
C ASP A 18 -2.28 4.10 -18.71
N GLU A 19 -2.08 5.36 -18.35
CA GLU A 19 -2.04 6.48 -19.32
C GLU A 19 -0.76 6.46 -20.17
N LYS A 20 0.35 5.93 -19.63
CA LYS A 20 1.54 5.65 -20.45
C LYS A 20 1.24 4.61 -21.52
N ARG A 21 0.44 3.59 -21.20
CA ARG A 21 -0.01 2.59 -22.19
C ARG A 21 -1.03 3.17 -23.14
N GLU A 22 -1.90 4.06 -22.71
CA GLU A 22 -2.87 4.74 -23.59
C GLU A 22 -2.14 5.59 -24.64
N GLN A 23 -1.18 6.44 -24.21
CA GLN A 23 -0.34 7.23 -25.13
C GLN A 23 0.54 6.36 -26.04
N LEU A 24 1.15 5.30 -25.50
CA LEU A 24 1.95 4.36 -26.29
C LEU A 24 1.08 3.59 -27.29
N GLY A 25 -0.13 3.24 -26.87
CA GLY A 25 -1.14 2.57 -27.66
C GLY A 25 -1.62 3.40 -28.83
N GLU A 26 -1.98 4.67 -28.61
CA GLU A 26 -2.34 5.58 -29.71
C GLU A 26 -1.22 5.72 -30.74
N SER A 27 0.04 5.83 -30.29
CA SER A 27 1.21 5.84 -31.17
C SER A 27 1.37 4.51 -31.92
N MET A 28 1.19 3.36 -31.25
CA MET A 28 1.28 2.04 -31.87
C MET A 28 0.15 1.77 -32.85
N GLN A 29 -1.09 2.19 -32.55
CA GLN A 29 -2.27 1.98 -33.36
C GLN A 29 -2.23 2.82 -34.63
N THR A 30 -1.86 4.11 -34.51
CA THR A 30 -1.61 4.99 -35.66
C THR A 30 -0.55 4.40 -36.59
N GLU A 31 0.49 3.76 -36.03
CA GLU A 31 1.52 3.15 -36.83
C GLU A 31 1.14 1.78 -37.41
N LEU A 32 0.31 1.00 -36.70
CA LEU A 32 -0.20 -0.26 -37.20
C LEU A 32 -1.14 -0.01 -38.38
N GLU A 33 -2.00 1.02 -38.28
CA GLU A 33 -2.84 1.50 -39.36
C GLU A 33 -1.98 1.93 -40.56
N ARG A 34 -0.92 2.72 -40.36
CA ARG A 34 0.06 3.06 -41.42
C ARG A 34 0.67 1.82 -42.09
N LEU A 35 1.01 0.79 -41.32
CA LEU A 35 1.59 -0.46 -41.85
C LEU A 35 0.58 -1.33 -42.61
N THR A 36 -0.66 -1.43 -42.14
CA THR A 36 -1.72 -2.15 -42.85
C THR A 36 -2.13 -1.50 -44.17
N TRP A 37 -1.94 -0.18 -44.32
CA TRP A 37 -2.31 0.57 -45.53
C TRP A 37 -1.22 0.60 -46.61
N GLY A 38 -0.09 -0.10 -46.42
CA GLY A 38 0.92 -0.26 -47.46
C GLY A 38 1.59 1.05 -47.90
N VAL A 39 1.66 2.05 -47.03
CA VAL A 39 2.37 3.30 -47.32
C VAL A 39 3.86 2.97 -47.35
N GLU A 40 4.46 3.02 -48.54
CA GLU A 40 5.92 2.99 -48.72
C GLU A 40 6.56 4.04 -47.81
N VAL A 41 7.64 3.64 -47.12
CA VAL A 41 8.37 4.45 -46.15
C VAL A 41 8.91 5.70 -46.86
N GLY A 42 8.08 6.74 -46.87
CA GLY A 42 8.51 8.10 -47.13
C GLY A 42 9.46 8.50 -46.01
N THR A 43 10.55 9.16 -46.39
CA THR A 43 11.58 9.72 -45.52
C THR A 43 10.96 10.67 -44.47
N SER A 44 10.43 10.13 -43.38
CA SER A 44 10.10 10.89 -42.17
C SER A 44 11.19 10.62 -41.14
N GLU A 45 11.67 11.69 -40.52
CA GLU A 45 12.88 11.78 -39.69
C GLU A 45 12.87 10.96 -38.38
N ASP A 46 11.90 10.07 -38.15
CA ASP A 46 11.83 9.18 -36.98
C ASP A 46 12.35 7.77 -37.28
N ILE A 47 13.64 7.68 -37.64
CA ILE A 47 14.37 6.40 -37.86
C ILE A 47 14.36 5.51 -36.59
N ASN A 48 14.04 6.06 -35.41
CA ASN A 48 14.04 5.36 -34.13
C ASN A 48 12.98 4.28 -33.99
N VAL A 49 11.80 4.45 -34.60
CA VAL A 49 10.66 3.55 -34.38
C VAL A 49 10.80 2.25 -35.18
N ASP A 50 11.43 2.33 -36.35
CA ASP A 50 11.46 1.26 -37.33
C ASP A 50 12.44 0.13 -36.95
N THR A 51 13.58 0.47 -36.33
CA THR A 51 14.59 -0.51 -35.88
C THR A 51 14.13 -1.28 -34.64
N VAL A 52 13.46 -0.59 -33.72
CA VAL A 52 12.87 -1.17 -32.49
C VAL A 52 11.79 -2.19 -32.82
N LYS A 53 10.87 -1.80 -33.72
CA LYS A 53 9.76 -2.66 -34.13
C LYS A 53 10.26 -3.86 -34.94
N ARG A 54 11.27 -3.69 -35.81
CA ARG A 54 11.84 -4.81 -36.59
C ARG A 54 12.42 -5.90 -35.70
N TRP A 55 13.16 -5.55 -34.64
CA TRP A 55 13.68 -6.56 -33.71
C TRP A 55 12.56 -7.31 -32.99
N GLY A 56 11.57 -6.61 -32.44
CA GLY A 56 10.43 -7.24 -31.78
C GLY A 56 9.68 -8.22 -32.71
N LEU A 57 9.44 -7.80 -33.95
CA LEU A 57 8.78 -8.62 -34.99
C LEU A 57 9.62 -9.82 -35.44
N GLN A 58 10.91 -9.62 -35.69
CA GLN A 58 11.82 -10.68 -36.15
C GLN A 58 12.12 -11.70 -35.05
N ASN A 59 12.28 -11.23 -33.82
CA ASN A 59 12.58 -12.12 -32.71
C ASN A 59 11.34 -12.88 -32.24
N ASN A 60 10.14 -12.29 -32.39
CA ASN A 60 8.82 -12.80 -31.98
C ASN A 60 8.74 -13.39 -30.55
N LYS A 61 9.80 -13.18 -29.76
CA LYS A 61 9.97 -13.67 -28.39
C LYS A 61 10.06 -12.52 -27.40
N TYR A 62 10.43 -11.31 -27.82
CA TYR A 62 10.72 -10.22 -26.89
C TYR A 62 10.15 -8.89 -27.41
N ASN A 63 9.31 -8.23 -26.62
CA ASN A 63 8.95 -6.84 -26.90
C ASN A 63 10.16 -5.94 -26.63
N ALA A 64 10.61 -5.27 -27.68
CA ALA A 64 11.80 -4.43 -27.74
C ALA A 64 11.87 -3.37 -26.64
N GLU A 65 10.74 -2.72 -26.31
CA GLU A 65 10.70 -1.63 -25.33
C GLU A 65 11.14 -2.05 -23.92
N HIS A 66 10.92 -3.31 -23.57
CA HIS A 66 11.32 -3.84 -22.28
C HIS A 66 12.82 -4.06 -22.15
N TRP A 67 13.56 -3.99 -23.25
CA TRP A 67 15.01 -4.23 -23.31
C TRP A 67 15.82 -2.93 -23.48
N ILE A 68 15.13 -1.79 -23.47
CA ILE A 68 15.69 -0.45 -23.56
C ILE A 68 15.93 0.09 -22.14
N PRO A 69 17.16 0.52 -21.78
CA PRO A 69 17.35 1.27 -20.53
C PRO A 69 16.53 2.56 -20.47
N PRO A 70 16.17 3.12 -19.30
CA PRO A 70 15.49 4.41 -19.26
C PRO A 70 16.42 5.61 -19.55
N GLY A 71 16.00 6.53 -20.44
CA GLY A 71 16.61 7.85 -20.67
C GLY A 71 17.72 7.94 -21.73
N GLY A 72 17.89 9.14 -22.32
CA GLY A 72 18.91 9.48 -23.33
C GLY A 72 18.36 9.51 -24.77
N GLN A 73 18.81 10.49 -25.58
CA GLN A 73 18.63 10.47 -27.04
C GLN A 73 19.42 9.26 -27.58
N ARG A 74 18.75 8.43 -28.38
CA ARG A 74 19.32 7.21 -28.95
C ARG A 74 19.21 7.29 -30.44
N THR A 75 20.25 6.90 -31.14
CA THR A 75 20.15 6.71 -32.58
C THR A 75 19.55 5.33 -32.86
N ALA A 76 18.93 5.18 -34.02
CA ALA A 76 18.42 3.89 -34.47
C ALA A 76 19.54 2.84 -34.57
N GLU A 77 20.74 3.27 -34.93
CA GLU A 77 21.93 2.42 -34.98
C GLU A 77 22.32 1.89 -33.59
N ASP A 78 22.33 2.75 -32.56
CA ASP A 78 22.61 2.34 -31.17
C ASP A 78 21.60 1.31 -30.66
N MET A 79 20.33 1.47 -31.06
CA MET A 79 19.25 0.55 -30.71
C MET A 79 19.42 -0.78 -31.44
N GLY A 80 19.74 -0.77 -32.74
CA GLY A 80 20.03 -1.98 -33.51
C GLY A 80 21.16 -2.80 -32.89
N LYS A 81 22.27 -2.15 -32.52
CA LYS A 81 23.39 -2.80 -31.81
C LYS A 81 22.96 -3.40 -30.47
N LEU A 82 22.18 -2.66 -29.67
CA LEU A 82 21.67 -3.13 -28.38
C LEU A 82 20.83 -4.41 -28.52
N TYR A 83 19.96 -4.45 -29.52
CA TYR A 83 19.09 -5.60 -29.74
C TYR A 83 19.85 -6.83 -30.22
N GLN A 84 20.80 -6.65 -31.14
CA GLN A 84 21.67 -7.73 -31.60
C GLN A 84 22.49 -8.31 -30.44
N PHE A 85 22.93 -7.46 -29.50
CA PHE A 85 23.55 -7.89 -28.26
C PHE A 85 22.62 -8.70 -27.35
N TRP A 86 21.35 -8.30 -27.22
CA TRP A 86 20.38 -9.06 -26.44
C TRP A 86 20.08 -10.42 -27.05
N ASP A 87 20.03 -10.53 -28.38
CA ASP A 87 19.88 -11.81 -29.07
C ASP A 87 21.04 -12.75 -28.76
N GLU A 88 22.26 -12.27 -28.95
CA GLU A 88 23.45 -13.05 -28.62
C GLU A 88 23.43 -13.45 -27.15
N PHE A 89 23.08 -12.53 -26.24
CA PHE A 89 23.00 -12.82 -24.81
C PHE A 89 22.00 -13.94 -24.49
N ILE A 90 20.80 -13.86 -25.04
CA ILE A 90 19.72 -14.81 -24.78
C ILE A 90 20.05 -16.17 -25.39
N GLU A 91 20.46 -16.20 -26.65
CA GLU A 91 20.84 -17.42 -27.35
C GLU A 91 22.01 -18.12 -26.65
N THR A 92 23.04 -17.35 -26.26
CA THR A 92 24.19 -17.89 -25.51
C THR A 92 23.73 -18.45 -24.16
N TYR A 93 22.82 -17.78 -23.46
CA TYR A 93 22.33 -18.28 -22.17
C TYR A 93 21.52 -19.58 -22.33
N GLU A 94 20.64 -19.64 -23.32
CA GLU A 94 19.82 -20.83 -23.60
C GLU A 94 20.68 -22.03 -24.04
N ASN A 95 21.60 -21.82 -24.98
CA ASN A 95 22.40 -22.89 -25.57
C ASN A 95 23.55 -23.36 -24.66
N GLU A 96 24.25 -22.43 -24.00
CA GLU A 96 25.45 -22.77 -23.23
C GLU A 96 25.18 -22.93 -21.73
N VAL A 97 24.34 -22.09 -21.14
CA VAL A 97 24.18 -22.06 -19.67
C VAL A 97 23.08 -23.01 -19.22
N MET A 98 21.92 -22.99 -19.88
CA MET A 98 20.79 -23.84 -19.51
C MET A 98 21.01 -25.31 -19.87
N MET A 99 21.52 -25.62 -21.07
CA MET A 99 21.81 -27.01 -21.46
C MET A 99 22.83 -27.67 -20.52
N ASN A 100 23.91 -26.96 -20.16
CA ASN A 100 24.97 -27.49 -19.29
C ASN A 100 24.56 -27.66 -17.83
N SER A 101 23.58 -26.88 -17.35
CA SER A 101 23.10 -27.00 -15.96
C SER A 101 22.03 -28.10 -15.79
N GLY A 102 21.63 -28.76 -16.88
CA GLY A 102 20.55 -29.73 -16.92
C GLY A 102 19.20 -29.02 -16.83
N TYR A 103 18.47 -28.98 -17.95
CA TYR A 103 17.13 -28.42 -18.00
C TYR A 103 16.24 -29.09 -16.94
N ARG A 104 15.90 -28.33 -15.89
CA ARG A 104 14.88 -28.70 -14.92
C ARG A 104 14.05 -27.46 -14.72
N GLU A 105 12.74 -27.56 -14.96
CA GLU A 105 11.82 -26.53 -14.51
C GLU A 105 12.18 -26.13 -13.07
N PRO A 106 12.33 -24.84 -12.75
CA PRO A 106 12.72 -24.36 -11.43
C PRO A 106 11.64 -24.60 -10.37
N LEU A 107 10.67 -25.45 -10.67
CA LEU A 107 9.34 -25.43 -10.09
C LEU A 107 8.87 -26.79 -9.58
N ASN A 108 9.71 -27.82 -9.64
CA ASN A 108 9.32 -29.17 -9.24
C ASN A 108 9.31 -29.41 -7.71
N LYS A 109 9.36 -28.35 -6.88
CA LYS A 109 9.36 -28.48 -5.40
C LYS A 109 8.66 -27.37 -4.63
N ASP A 110 7.63 -26.73 -5.18
CA ASP A 110 6.66 -26.06 -4.29
C ASP A 110 5.66 -27.09 -3.80
N LYS A 111 6.10 -27.84 -2.78
CA LYS A 111 5.30 -28.83 -2.04
C LYS A 111 3.92 -28.26 -1.65
N VAL A 112 3.85 -26.93 -1.49
CA VAL A 112 2.64 -26.14 -1.26
C VAL A 112 1.67 -26.25 -2.45
N PHE A 113 2.09 -25.91 -3.67
CA PHE A 113 1.25 -25.98 -4.86
C PHE A 113 0.87 -27.41 -5.20
N ASN A 114 1.80 -28.36 -5.09
CA ASN A 114 1.47 -29.78 -5.28
C ASN A 114 0.45 -30.25 -4.24
N THR A 115 0.55 -29.80 -2.99
CA THR A 115 -0.47 -30.14 -1.98
C THR A 115 -1.85 -29.64 -2.39
N LEU A 116 -1.98 -28.44 -2.97
CA LEU A 116 -3.26 -27.95 -3.48
C LEU A 116 -3.72 -28.75 -4.72
N LEU A 117 -2.84 -28.97 -5.69
CA LEU A 117 -3.14 -29.68 -6.93
C LEU A 117 -3.55 -31.14 -6.70
N ASP A 118 -2.82 -31.86 -5.85
CA ASP A 118 -3.06 -33.26 -5.51
C ASP A 118 -4.46 -33.45 -4.90
N HIS A 119 -4.93 -32.47 -4.11
CA HIS A 119 -6.25 -32.51 -3.51
C HIS A 119 -7.33 -31.98 -4.46
N SER A 120 -6.99 -31.15 -5.45
CA SER A 120 -7.97 -30.65 -6.43
C SER A 120 -8.53 -31.78 -7.30
N ASN A 121 -7.82 -32.88 -7.52
CA ASN A 121 -8.30 -33.96 -8.41
C ASN A 121 -9.55 -34.71 -7.90
N ASN A 122 -10.01 -34.48 -6.65
CA ASN A 122 -11.24 -35.06 -6.07
C ASN A 122 -12.45 -34.07 -6.07
N LYS A 123 -12.44 -33.16 -7.05
CA LYS A 123 -13.05 -31.82 -7.20
C LYS A 123 -14.50 -31.49 -6.80
N THR A 124 -15.37 -32.44 -6.44
CA THR A 124 -16.81 -32.10 -6.23
C THR A 124 -17.38 -32.48 -4.87
N ASN A 125 -16.63 -33.19 -4.01
CA ASN A 125 -17.16 -33.74 -2.76
C ASN A 125 -16.30 -33.45 -1.53
N GLN A 126 -15.41 -32.45 -1.58
CA GLN A 126 -14.57 -32.15 -0.41
C GLN A 126 -15.42 -31.63 0.73
N THR A 127 -15.34 -32.29 1.88
CA THR A 127 -16.08 -31.87 3.07
C THR A 127 -15.44 -30.62 3.68
N ALA A 128 -16.21 -29.87 4.47
CA ALA A 128 -15.70 -28.71 5.19
C ALA A 128 -14.48 -29.06 6.07
N GLU A 129 -14.49 -30.22 6.73
CA GLU A 129 -13.36 -30.77 7.49
C GLU A 129 -12.12 -31.03 6.63
N GLU A 130 -12.28 -31.58 5.42
CA GLU A 130 -11.16 -31.82 4.51
C GLU A 130 -10.53 -30.51 4.05
N LEU A 131 -11.35 -29.53 3.63
CA LEU A 131 -10.88 -28.19 3.25
C LEU A 131 -10.16 -27.50 4.41
N LYS A 132 -10.71 -27.60 5.63
CA LYS A 132 -10.06 -27.08 6.85
C LYS A 132 -8.71 -27.75 7.13
N GLY A 133 -8.60 -29.05 6.88
CA GLY A 133 -7.36 -29.83 6.99
C GLY A 133 -6.30 -29.38 5.97
N ILE A 134 -6.70 -29.25 4.70
CA ILE A 134 -5.85 -28.73 3.62
C ILE A 134 -5.36 -27.33 3.98
N GLN A 135 -6.28 -26.44 4.37
CA GLN A 135 -5.96 -25.07 4.73
C GLN A 135 -4.95 -24.99 5.88
N THR A 136 -5.19 -25.73 6.97
CA THR A 136 -4.27 -25.78 8.12
C THR A 136 -2.88 -26.26 7.71
N LYS A 137 -2.80 -27.24 6.80
CA LYS A 137 -1.52 -27.74 6.27
C LYS A 137 -0.78 -26.68 5.46
N ILE A 138 -1.48 -25.95 4.58
CA ILE A 138 -0.89 -24.87 3.78
C ILE A 138 -0.35 -23.75 4.68
N GLU A 139 -1.11 -23.31 5.70
CA GLU A 139 -0.65 -22.28 6.65
C GLU A 139 0.63 -22.71 7.39
N ARG A 140 0.73 -23.99 7.80
CA ARG A 140 1.93 -24.53 8.44
C ARG A 140 3.13 -24.62 7.50
N MET A 141 2.91 -24.70 6.19
CA MET A 141 4.00 -24.78 5.21
C MET A 141 4.50 -23.39 4.80
N THR A 142 3.65 -22.36 4.82
CA THR A 142 3.98 -21.06 4.21
C THR A 142 4.15 -19.90 5.19
N MET A 143 3.62 -20.00 6.41
CA MET A 143 3.55 -18.85 7.33
C MET A 143 4.46 -18.96 8.55
N TYR A 144 4.68 -20.17 9.06
CA TYR A 144 5.38 -20.38 10.34
C TYR A 144 6.54 -21.34 10.19
N PHE A 145 7.49 -21.20 11.11
CA PHE A 145 8.57 -22.15 11.24
C PHE A 145 8.04 -23.49 11.79
N TYR A 146 8.19 -24.53 10.97
CA TYR A 146 8.09 -25.93 11.37
C TYR A 146 9.29 -26.67 10.78
N GLU A 147 10.17 -27.16 11.64
CA GLU A 147 11.45 -27.76 11.24
C GLU A 147 11.30 -28.82 10.15
N ALA A 148 10.36 -29.76 10.31
CA ALA A 148 10.11 -30.82 9.32
C ALA A 148 9.72 -30.27 7.94
N ASN A 149 8.84 -29.28 7.89
CA ASN A 149 8.39 -28.69 6.62
C ASN A 149 9.53 -27.99 5.89
N VAL A 150 10.36 -27.24 6.62
CA VAL A 150 11.51 -26.54 6.05
C VAL A 150 12.55 -27.55 5.56
N TYR A 151 12.87 -28.56 6.37
CA TYR A 151 13.85 -29.58 6.04
C TYR A 151 13.48 -30.35 4.76
N GLU A 152 12.21 -30.74 4.62
CA GLU A 152 11.72 -31.44 3.43
C GLU A 152 11.68 -30.56 2.17
N SER A 153 11.55 -29.24 2.35
CA SER A 153 11.46 -28.26 1.26
C SER A 153 12.82 -27.76 0.77
N LEU A 154 13.92 -28.15 1.42
CA LEU A 154 15.27 -27.65 1.10
C LEU A 154 15.78 -27.99 -0.31
N GLY A 155 15.24 -29.02 -0.96
CA GLY A 155 15.60 -29.35 -2.34
C GLY A 155 17.11 -29.35 -2.62
N GLN A 156 17.56 -28.49 -3.54
CA GLN A 156 18.98 -28.35 -3.91
C GLN A 156 19.82 -27.61 -2.87
N LEU A 157 19.19 -26.82 -1.99
CA LEU A 157 19.87 -26.11 -0.90
C LEU A 157 20.27 -27.03 0.24
N LYS A 158 19.74 -28.27 0.30
CA LYS A 158 20.05 -29.22 1.37
C LYS A 158 21.56 -29.39 1.58
N ASN A 159 22.31 -29.64 0.51
CA ASN A 159 23.77 -29.83 0.60
C ASN A 159 24.54 -28.54 0.95
N LYS A 160 23.94 -27.36 0.78
CA LYS A 160 24.57 -26.07 1.12
C LYS A 160 24.39 -25.73 2.60
N PHE A 161 23.20 -25.98 3.15
CA PHE A 161 22.88 -25.66 4.54
C PHE A 161 23.14 -26.83 5.50
N ILE A 162 22.84 -28.06 5.08
CA ILE A 162 22.93 -29.28 5.88
C ILE A 162 23.97 -30.20 5.24
N ASN A 163 25.21 -30.07 5.70
CA ASN A 163 26.32 -30.94 5.31
C ASN A 163 26.92 -31.57 6.57
N ILE A 164 27.03 -32.90 6.58
CA ILE A 164 27.57 -33.67 7.71
C ILE A 164 29.08 -33.44 7.90
N ASP A 165 29.79 -33.05 6.84
CA ASP A 165 31.24 -32.86 6.84
C ASP A 165 31.65 -31.45 7.28
N GLU A 166 30.67 -30.58 7.54
CA GLU A 166 30.90 -29.17 7.87
C GLU A 166 30.24 -28.82 9.20
N GLN A 167 30.82 -27.84 9.91
CA GLN A 167 30.34 -27.44 11.24
C GLN A 167 28.88 -26.95 11.17
N THR A 168 28.03 -27.53 12.02
CA THR A 168 26.63 -27.12 12.15
C THR A 168 26.51 -25.69 12.67
N ALA A 169 25.40 -25.02 12.39
CA ALA A 169 25.12 -23.69 12.94
C ALA A 169 25.09 -23.75 14.48
N LYS A 170 24.56 -24.83 15.05
CA LYS A 170 24.58 -25.05 16.51
C LYS A 170 26.00 -25.06 17.07
N ASP A 171 26.88 -25.89 16.52
CA ASP A 171 28.26 -26.00 17.00
C ASP A 171 29.04 -24.71 16.78
N TYR A 172 28.79 -24.02 15.65
CA TYR A 172 29.38 -22.71 15.40
C TYR A 172 28.93 -21.68 16.43
N LEU A 173 27.63 -21.63 16.77
CA LEU A 173 27.11 -20.68 17.76
C LEU A 173 27.62 -20.98 19.16
N LEU A 174 27.75 -22.26 19.56
CA LEU A 174 28.32 -22.65 20.85
C LEU A 174 29.79 -22.22 21.01
N ASP A 175 30.54 -22.11 19.91
CA ASP A 175 31.92 -21.58 19.91
C ASP A 175 31.99 -20.04 19.99
N LYS A 176 30.94 -19.33 19.52
CA LYS A 176 30.95 -17.87 19.35
C LYS A 176 30.17 -17.08 20.40
N LEU A 177 29.17 -17.68 21.04
CA LEU A 177 28.33 -17.03 22.04
C LEU A 177 28.94 -17.19 23.43
N GLU A 178 28.96 -16.11 24.20
CA GLU A 178 29.47 -16.12 25.59
C GLU A 178 28.33 -16.00 26.62
N LYS A 179 27.19 -15.42 26.22
CA LYS A 179 26.05 -15.20 27.13
C LYS A 179 25.39 -16.52 27.53
N PRO A 180 25.23 -16.81 28.83
CA PRO A 180 24.58 -18.02 29.32
C PRO A 180 23.16 -18.20 28.75
N ASP A 181 22.35 -17.15 28.74
CA ASP A 181 20.97 -17.21 28.24
C ASP A 181 20.90 -17.58 26.75
N ASP A 182 21.80 -17.02 25.94
CA ASP A 182 21.87 -17.32 24.50
C ASP A 182 22.42 -18.74 24.27
N LEU A 183 23.36 -19.20 25.09
CA LEU A 183 23.88 -20.57 25.05
C LEU A 183 22.80 -21.60 25.41
N ASP A 184 21.97 -21.33 26.41
CA ASP A 184 20.87 -22.22 26.80
C ASP A 184 19.84 -22.37 25.67
N ILE A 185 19.51 -21.27 25.00
CA ILE A 185 18.67 -21.27 23.80
C ILE A 185 19.26 -22.22 22.73
N VAL A 186 20.54 -22.04 22.40
CA VAL A 186 21.19 -22.83 21.35
C VAL A 186 21.33 -24.30 21.74
N ARG A 187 21.60 -24.62 23.01
CA ARG A 187 21.71 -25.99 23.50
C ARG A 187 20.41 -26.77 23.36
N ALA A 188 19.27 -26.11 23.60
CA ALA A 188 17.94 -26.72 23.50
C ALA A 188 17.52 -27.07 22.06
N MET A 189 18.16 -26.48 21.04
CA MET A 189 17.85 -26.74 19.63
C MET A 189 18.37 -28.11 19.17
N GLY A 190 17.69 -28.73 18.20
CA GLY A 190 18.20 -29.92 17.52
C GLY A 190 19.44 -29.62 16.67
N THR A 191 20.09 -30.67 16.13
CA THR A 191 21.36 -30.56 15.39
C THR A 191 21.27 -29.59 14.19
N TYR A 192 20.15 -29.59 13.46
CA TYR A 192 19.96 -28.79 12.25
C TYR A 192 18.81 -27.77 12.35
N THR A 193 18.28 -27.53 13.55
CA THR A 193 17.12 -26.66 13.76
C THR A 193 17.46 -25.21 13.40
N LEU A 194 18.67 -24.75 13.75
CA LEU A 194 19.13 -23.39 13.45
C LEU A 194 19.32 -23.16 11.95
N GLU A 195 19.80 -24.15 11.20
CA GLU A 195 19.88 -24.13 9.75
C GLU A 195 18.50 -24.01 9.13
N CYS A 196 17.52 -24.77 9.64
CA CYS A 196 16.14 -24.65 9.21
C CYS A 196 15.55 -23.27 9.53
N ILE A 197 15.83 -22.70 10.73
CA ILE A 197 15.42 -21.33 11.08
C ILE A 197 16.01 -20.32 10.10
N VAL A 198 17.30 -20.44 9.78
CA VAL A 198 17.98 -19.58 8.81
C VAL A 198 17.29 -19.66 7.44
N VAL A 199 17.00 -20.86 6.96
CA VAL A 199 16.33 -21.05 5.66
C VAL A 199 14.93 -20.44 5.67
N PHE A 200 14.17 -20.64 6.75
CA PHE A 200 12.84 -20.02 6.91
C PHE A 200 12.92 -18.48 6.89
N VAL A 201 13.85 -17.89 7.65
CA VAL A 201 14.04 -16.44 7.68
C VAL A 201 14.48 -15.92 6.30
N LEU A 202 15.41 -16.58 5.63
CA LEU A 202 15.81 -16.20 4.28
C LEU A 202 14.64 -16.28 3.29
N SER A 203 13.83 -17.34 3.36
CA SER A 203 12.64 -17.51 2.52
C SER A 203 11.61 -16.40 2.73
N LYS A 204 11.41 -15.98 3.98
CA LYS A 204 10.51 -14.87 4.33
C LYS A 204 11.04 -13.51 3.85
N GLN A 205 12.35 -13.28 3.92
CA GLN A 205 12.97 -11.99 3.60
C GLN A 205 13.31 -11.83 2.11
N PHE A 206 13.65 -12.92 1.41
CA PHE A 206 13.98 -12.92 -0.02
C PHE A 206 12.85 -13.56 -0.83
N ASN A 207 11.77 -12.80 -1.00
CA ASN A 207 10.58 -13.26 -1.72
C ASN A 207 10.72 -13.08 -3.26
N VAL A 208 10.34 -14.10 -4.03
CA VAL A 208 10.27 -14.09 -5.51
C VAL A 208 9.33 -13.03 -6.09
N PHE A 209 8.37 -12.53 -5.31
CA PHE A 209 7.51 -11.42 -5.71
C PHE A 209 8.15 -10.04 -5.43
N ALA A 210 9.33 -9.97 -4.83
CA ALA A 210 10.03 -8.71 -4.50
C ALA A 210 11.50 -8.69 -4.98
N LEU A 211 11.79 -9.31 -6.14
CA LEU A 211 13.16 -9.45 -6.66
C LEU A 211 13.83 -8.10 -7.02
N ASP A 212 13.03 -7.04 -7.19
CA ASP A 212 13.54 -5.68 -7.38
C ASP A 212 14.32 -5.20 -6.15
N LYS A 213 13.88 -5.58 -4.95
CA LYS A 213 14.65 -5.51 -3.69
C LYS A 213 15.50 -6.77 -3.50
N ALA A 214 16.46 -6.96 -4.39
CA ALA A 214 17.42 -8.08 -4.37
C ALA A 214 18.20 -8.27 -3.05
N SER A 215 18.15 -7.28 -2.18
CA SER A 215 18.99 -7.20 -1.00
C SER A 215 18.17 -6.84 0.22
N VAL A 216 18.41 -7.56 1.29
CA VAL A 216 17.80 -7.30 2.58
C VAL A 216 18.72 -6.38 3.39
N GLN A 217 18.16 -5.50 4.23
CA GLN A 217 19.00 -4.76 5.16
C GLN A 217 19.60 -5.74 6.18
N VAL A 218 20.91 -5.65 6.39
CA VAL A 218 21.63 -6.51 7.34
C VAL A 218 21.00 -6.46 8.74
N ALA A 219 20.55 -5.27 9.19
CA ALA A 219 19.88 -5.13 10.48
C ALA A 219 18.55 -5.89 10.55
N THR A 220 17.76 -5.88 9.47
CA THR A 220 16.50 -6.63 9.40
C THR A 220 16.77 -8.13 9.46
N LEU A 221 17.72 -8.62 8.66
CA LEU A 221 18.06 -10.04 8.64
C LEU A 221 18.54 -10.53 10.01
N VAL A 222 19.47 -9.80 10.64
CA VAL A 222 19.97 -10.15 11.98
C VAL A 222 18.84 -10.15 13.01
N SER A 223 17.97 -9.14 13.00
CA SER A 223 16.85 -9.06 13.95
C SER A 223 15.86 -10.21 13.77
N GLU A 224 15.55 -10.60 12.53
CA GLU A 224 14.60 -11.68 12.26
C GLU A 224 15.19 -13.06 12.59
N LEU A 225 16.50 -13.26 12.37
CA LEU A 225 17.21 -14.46 12.81
C LEU A 225 17.17 -14.60 14.34
N ASP A 226 17.43 -13.51 15.06
CA ASP A 226 17.41 -13.48 16.52
C ASP A 226 16.01 -13.78 17.07
N SER A 227 14.99 -13.09 16.53
CA SER A 227 13.61 -13.30 16.93
C SER A 227 13.14 -14.73 16.65
N ALA A 228 13.38 -15.26 15.44
CA ALA A 228 12.93 -16.60 15.06
C ALA A 228 13.53 -17.69 15.95
N ALA A 229 14.81 -17.58 16.31
CA ALA A 229 15.45 -18.53 17.23
C ALA A 229 14.83 -18.48 18.63
N LYS A 230 14.57 -17.28 19.17
CA LYS A 230 13.95 -17.10 20.49
C LYS A 230 12.50 -17.59 20.53
N ILE A 231 11.75 -17.35 19.46
CA ILE A 231 10.37 -17.84 19.31
C ILE A 231 10.34 -19.36 19.33
N GLU A 232 11.22 -20.01 18.58
CA GLU A 232 11.27 -21.48 18.54
C GLU A 232 11.70 -22.08 19.88
N TYR A 233 12.65 -21.45 20.57
CA TYR A 233 13.04 -21.87 21.92
C TYR A 233 11.86 -21.84 22.90
N ASN A 234 11.09 -20.74 22.89
CA ASN A 234 9.91 -20.61 23.72
C ASN A 234 8.87 -21.69 23.39
N ARG A 235 8.73 -22.06 22.10
CA ARG A 235 7.86 -23.16 21.69
C ARG A 235 8.33 -24.50 22.25
N ILE A 236 9.63 -24.81 22.13
CA ILE A 236 10.23 -26.06 22.65
C ILE A 236 10.00 -26.16 24.17
N ILE A 237 10.24 -25.08 24.92
CA ILE A 237 10.01 -25.06 26.37
C ILE A 237 8.53 -25.24 26.71
N ALA A 238 7.62 -24.56 25.98
CA ALA A 238 6.19 -24.69 26.22
C ALA A 238 5.70 -26.12 25.96
N GLU A 239 6.20 -26.78 24.91
CA GLU A 239 5.89 -28.19 24.62
C GLU A 239 6.44 -29.14 25.68
N ASP A 240 7.67 -28.91 26.17
CA ASP A 240 8.26 -29.73 27.23
C ASP A 240 7.50 -29.56 28.55
N ARG A 241 7.03 -28.34 28.87
CA ARG A 241 6.12 -28.06 29.99
C ARG A 241 4.79 -28.81 29.85
N LYS A 242 4.16 -28.78 28.67
CA LYS A 242 2.91 -29.52 28.40
C LYS A 242 3.12 -31.04 28.58
N ARG A 243 4.25 -31.59 28.12
CA ARG A 243 4.58 -33.02 28.30
C ARG A 243 4.82 -33.38 29.78
N LYS A 244 5.49 -32.52 30.55
CA LYS A 244 5.70 -32.72 31.99
C LYS A 244 4.37 -32.67 32.76
N LYS A 245 3.49 -31.70 32.47
CA LYS A 245 2.12 -31.63 33.02
C LYS A 245 1.31 -32.89 32.74
N ALA A 246 1.35 -33.38 31.50
CA ALA A 246 0.67 -34.62 31.15
C ALA A 246 1.21 -35.87 31.88
N LYS A 247 2.50 -35.87 32.27
CA LYS A 247 3.12 -37.01 32.97
C LYS A 247 2.90 -37.01 34.48
N TRP A 248 2.97 -35.87 35.17
CA TRP A 248 3.06 -35.83 36.65
C TRP A 248 1.82 -35.26 37.36
N GLY A 249 0.81 -34.79 36.63
CA GLY A 249 -0.41 -34.22 37.22
C GLY A 249 -0.18 -32.85 37.88
N ASP A 250 -1.22 -32.01 37.94
CA ASP A 250 -1.11 -30.57 38.25
C ASP A 250 -0.50 -30.23 39.63
N LYS A 251 -0.53 -31.16 40.59
CA LYS A 251 -0.08 -30.87 41.96
C LYS A 251 1.44 -30.81 42.13
N GLN A 252 2.22 -31.55 41.34
CA GLN A 252 3.66 -31.69 41.58
C GLN A 252 4.51 -30.62 40.86
N ILE A 253 3.95 -29.92 39.88
CA ILE A 253 4.69 -28.93 39.06
C ILE A 253 4.65 -27.52 39.68
N ASN A 254 3.61 -27.19 40.45
CA ASN A 254 3.49 -25.88 41.10
C ASN A 254 4.56 -25.65 42.19
N GLU A 255 5.14 -26.70 42.78
CA GLU A 255 6.22 -26.57 43.78
C GLU A 255 7.58 -26.22 43.14
N ASP A 256 7.88 -26.76 41.95
CA ASP A 256 9.08 -26.40 41.18
C ASP A 256 8.94 -25.01 40.51
N GLU A 257 7.72 -24.60 40.17
CA GLU A 257 7.45 -23.29 39.53
C GLU A 257 7.77 -22.10 40.45
N ASN A 258 7.58 -22.22 41.77
CA ASN A 258 7.93 -21.15 42.71
C ASN A 258 9.44 -20.95 42.86
N ILE A 259 10.25 -21.97 42.54
CA ILE A 259 11.71 -21.88 42.61
C ILE A 259 12.29 -21.32 41.30
N LEU A 260 11.68 -21.61 40.14
CA LEU A 260 12.17 -21.11 38.85
C LEU A 260 11.68 -19.69 38.50
N LEU A 261 10.51 -19.27 38.98
CA LEU A 261 9.97 -17.92 38.76
C LEU A 261 10.67 -16.84 39.58
N GLN A 262 11.39 -17.20 40.64
CA GLN A 262 12.23 -16.25 41.38
C GLN A 262 13.55 -15.92 40.65
N ASP A 263 13.96 -16.75 39.67
CA ASP A 263 15.28 -16.65 39.02
C ASP A 263 15.23 -16.12 37.58
N LYS A 264 14.04 -15.96 36.98
CA LYS A 264 13.88 -15.36 35.65
C LYS A 264 12.78 -14.32 35.66
N GLY A 265 13.17 -13.09 36.02
CA GLY A 265 12.39 -11.90 35.71
C GLY A 265 12.02 -11.93 34.23
N VAL A 266 10.72 -11.99 33.96
CA VAL A 266 10.18 -11.90 32.60
C VAL A 266 10.48 -10.49 32.10
N ASP A 267 11.63 -10.35 31.43
CA ASP A 267 11.93 -9.23 30.54
C ASP A 267 10.96 -9.32 29.36
N THR A 268 9.73 -8.91 29.62
CA THR A 268 8.96 -8.21 28.60
C THR A 268 9.84 -7.07 28.12
N PHE A 269 9.95 -6.93 26.80
CA PHE A 269 10.77 -5.95 26.09
C PHE A 269 10.35 -4.50 26.47
N ASN A 270 10.71 -4.09 27.68
CA ASN A 270 10.53 -2.78 28.31
C ASN A 270 11.60 -2.68 29.42
N GLY A 271 12.85 -2.94 29.06
CA GLY A 271 13.98 -3.03 30.00
C GLY A 271 15.01 -1.93 29.81
N ASP A 272 14.86 -0.88 30.62
CA ASP A 272 15.92 -0.04 31.20
C ASP A 272 17.31 0.01 30.55
N VAL A 273 17.50 1.03 29.70
CA VAL A 273 18.83 1.65 29.47
C VAL A 273 19.03 2.87 30.40
N HIS A 274 18.09 3.14 31.32
CA HIS A 274 18.09 4.37 32.12
C HIS A 274 18.61 4.25 33.56
N SER A 275 18.73 3.04 34.12
CA SER A 275 19.16 2.88 35.52
C SER A 275 20.68 3.06 35.76
N GLU A 276 21.52 3.06 34.72
CA GLU A 276 22.96 3.37 34.84
C GLU A 276 23.34 4.83 34.53
N LEU A 277 22.42 5.64 33.99
CA LEU A 277 22.70 7.03 33.60
C LEU A 277 22.23 8.07 34.63
N ASP A 278 21.29 7.74 35.51
CA ASP A 278 20.80 8.68 36.53
C ASP A 278 21.48 8.55 37.90
N ARG A 279 22.21 7.47 38.17
CA ARG A 279 23.07 7.37 39.38
C ARG A 279 24.38 8.18 39.31
N LYS A 280 24.71 8.78 38.16
CA LYS A 280 25.90 9.65 37.99
C LYS A 280 25.61 11.16 37.91
N LYS A 281 24.37 11.61 38.12
CA LYS A 281 23.99 13.04 38.04
C LYS A 281 24.00 13.80 39.38
N LYS A 282 24.44 13.20 40.49
CA LYS A 282 24.49 13.88 41.81
C LYS A 282 25.88 14.25 42.34
N SER A 283 26.91 14.17 41.52
CA SER A 283 28.23 14.69 41.90
C SER A 283 28.98 15.20 40.67
N ILE A 284 29.63 16.35 40.84
CA ILE A 284 30.54 17.04 39.91
C ILE A 284 29.88 18.22 39.18
N SER A 285 29.76 19.30 39.96
CA SER A 285 30.00 20.65 39.48
C SER A 285 31.48 20.82 39.08
N LYS A 286 31.70 21.62 38.03
CA LYS A 286 32.95 22.24 37.57
C LYS A 286 33.82 21.47 36.55
N GLN A 287 34.15 22.25 35.51
CA GLN A 287 35.23 22.14 34.52
C GLN A 287 35.06 21.19 33.31
N THR A 288 34.59 21.81 32.22
CA THR A 288 35.32 21.95 30.94
C THR A 288 36.27 20.82 30.54
N ASN A 289 35.77 19.85 29.78
CA ASN A 289 36.33 19.48 28.48
C ASN A 289 35.44 18.43 27.80
N ARG A 290 34.92 18.76 26.62
CA ARG A 290 34.17 17.84 25.74
C ARG A 290 35.13 16.79 25.17
N LYS A 291 35.53 15.79 25.97
CA LYS A 291 36.10 14.55 25.45
C LYS A 291 34.96 13.64 24.97
N ARG A 292 34.90 13.45 23.66
CA ARG A 292 34.10 12.41 23.00
C ARG A 292 34.40 11.06 23.66
N VAL A 293 33.46 10.55 24.43
CA VAL A 293 33.50 9.17 24.92
C VAL A 293 33.34 8.26 23.70
N ARG A 294 34.45 7.66 23.26
CA ARG A 294 34.44 6.51 22.37
C ARG A 294 33.89 5.34 23.16
N ILE A 295 32.61 5.03 22.97
CA ILE A 295 32.07 3.72 23.32
C ILE A 295 32.61 2.75 22.27
N SER A 296 33.73 2.11 22.58
CA SER A 296 34.14 0.85 21.96
C SER A 296 34.54 -0.10 23.07
N LYS A 297 33.55 -0.79 23.63
CA LYS A 297 33.76 -2.15 24.12
C LYS A 297 33.08 -3.05 23.11
N HIS A 298 33.80 -4.09 22.68
CA HIS A 298 33.24 -5.18 21.88
C HIS A 298 31.94 -5.61 22.56
N LYS A 299 30.82 -5.48 21.85
CA LYS A 299 29.54 -5.99 22.33
C LYS A 299 29.52 -7.45 21.88
N GLU A 300 29.40 -8.37 22.82
CA GLU A 300 29.25 -9.81 22.54
C GLU A 300 28.14 -10.00 21.49
N PRO A 301 28.36 -10.83 20.46
CA PRO A 301 27.37 -11.06 19.43
C PRO A 301 26.16 -11.79 20.03
N GLY A 302 24.95 -11.32 19.71
CA GLY A 302 23.72 -12.08 19.98
C GLY A 302 23.52 -13.22 18.97
N ILE A 303 22.53 -14.07 19.21
CA ILE A 303 22.21 -15.23 18.34
C ILE A 303 22.07 -14.81 16.88
N GLY A 304 21.32 -13.74 16.58
CA GLY A 304 21.16 -13.26 15.21
C GLY A 304 22.46 -12.80 14.54
N GLU A 305 23.37 -12.17 15.28
CA GLU A 305 24.68 -11.76 14.76
C GLU A 305 25.58 -12.97 14.50
N ALA A 306 25.56 -13.96 15.39
CA ALA A 306 26.30 -15.21 15.24
C ALA A 306 25.81 -16.06 14.05
N LEU A 307 24.49 -16.18 13.86
CA LEU A 307 23.90 -16.85 12.69
C LEU A 307 24.26 -16.14 11.38
N PHE A 308 24.26 -14.80 11.38
CA PHE A 308 24.75 -14.02 10.24
C PHE A 308 26.24 -14.30 9.97
N GLY A 309 27.05 -14.40 11.02
CA GLY A 309 28.45 -14.80 10.93
C GLY A 309 28.63 -16.18 10.31
N TRP A 310 27.84 -17.16 10.75
CA TRP A 310 27.83 -18.51 10.19
C TRP A 310 27.50 -18.47 8.69
N LEU A 311 26.39 -17.82 8.30
CA LEU A 311 26.00 -17.68 6.89
C LEU A 311 27.12 -17.12 6.00
N ALA A 312 27.85 -16.11 6.49
CA ALA A 312 28.96 -15.51 5.75
C ALA A 312 30.17 -16.44 5.69
N SER A 313 30.49 -17.16 6.78
CA SER A 313 31.60 -18.13 6.82
C SER A 313 31.37 -19.30 5.87
N ARG A 314 30.11 -19.71 5.71
CA ARG A 314 29.64 -20.74 4.78
C ARG A 314 29.54 -20.26 3.33
N LYS A 315 29.84 -18.99 3.05
CA LYS A 315 29.69 -18.34 1.72
C LYS A 315 28.27 -18.47 1.16
N LEU A 316 27.26 -18.34 2.03
CA LEU A 316 25.85 -18.38 1.65
C LEU A 316 25.29 -16.97 1.36
N ILE A 317 25.93 -15.93 1.91
CA ILE A 317 25.54 -14.53 1.73
C ILE A 317 26.75 -13.64 1.42
N GLU A 318 26.49 -12.49 0.79
CA GLU A 318 27.48 -11.44 0.56
C GLU A 318 26.94 -10.06 0.97
N VAL A 319 27.75 -9.30 1.70
CA VAL A 319 27.42 -7.92 2.07
C VAL A 319 27.81 -6.97 0.95
N LYS A 320 26.85 -6.19 0.44
CA LYS A 320 27.11 -5.16 -0.57
C LYS A 320 28.08 -4.12 -0.04
N LYS A 321 29.08 -3.81 -0.87
CA LYS A 321 30.01 -2.70 -0.60
C LYS A 321 29.23 -1.38 -0.58
N PRO A 322 29.50 -0.48 0.39
CA PRO A 322 28.87 0.84 0.41
C PRO A 322 29.25 1.63 -0.84
N VAL A 323 28.27 2.27 -1.49
CA VAL A 323 28.52 3.16 -2.62
C VAL A 323 29.14 4.45 -2.09
N PHE A 324 30.36 4.76 -2.51
CA PHE A 324 31.03 6.01 -2.16
C PHE A 324 30.48 7.14 -3.02
N LEU A 325 29.79 8.10 -2.38
CA LEU A 325 29.45 9.37 -3.03
C LEU A 325 30.57 10.38 -2.76
N PHE A 326 31.18 10.87 -3.83
CA PHE A 326 32.11 11.99 -3.76
C PHE A 326 31.33 13.27 -3.47
N ASP A 327 31.72 13.98 -2.41
CA ASP A 327 31.20 15.32 -2.17
C ASP A 327 31.79 16.25 -3.23
N LYS A 328 30.96 16.69 -4.20
CA LYS A 328 31.38 17.57 -5.31
C LYS A 328 32.12 18.81 -4.83
N LYS A 329 31.82 19.32 -3.61
CA LYS A 329 32.47 20.52 -3.08
C LYS A 329 33.86 20.30 -2.47
N ASN A 330 34.17 19.10 -1.96
CA ASN A 330 35.38 18.90 -1.15
C ASN A 330 36.36 17.85 -1.70
N LYS A 331 36.06 17.18 -2.83
CA LYS A 331 36.87 16.09 -3.42
C LYS A 331 37.28 14.97 -2.44
N LYS A 332 36.76 14.95 -1.22
CA LYS A 332 36.93 13.87 -0.25
C LYS A 332 35.76 12.90 -0.38
N PRO A 333 36.00 11.57 -0.38
CA PRO A 333 34.92 10.61 -0.34
C PRO A 333 34.10 10.89 0.91
N LYS A 334 32.84 11.31 0.74
CA LYS A 334 31.93 11.42 1.86
C LYS A 334 31.57 9.98 2.18
N ASN A 335 31.96 9.50 3.36
CA ASN A 335 31.49 8.22 3.87
C ASN A 335 29.98 8.35 4.14
N VAL A 336 29.17 8.28 3.08
CA VAL A 336 27.74 8.01 3.19
C VAL A 336 27.67 6.54 3.57
N ILE A 337 27.72 6.29 4.88
CA ILE A 337 27.54 4.95 5.44
C ILE A 337 26.08 4.60 5.18
N TYR A 338 25.83 4.00 4.01
CA TYR A 338 24.57 3.34 3.69
C TYR A 338 24.33 2.21 4.70
N PRO A 339 23.07 1.93 5.08
CA PRO A 339 22.78 0.68 5.77
C PRO A 339 23.34 -0.47 4.94
N GLY A 340 24.11 -1.37 5.57
CA GLY A 340 24.63 -2.55 4.90
C GLY A 340 23.47 -3.38 4.37
N TYR A 341 23.56 -3.75 3.10
CA TYR A 341 22.61 -4.67 2.45
C TYR A 341 23.29 -6.01 2.21
N VAL A 342 22.52 -7.08 2.22
CA VAL A 342 22.99 -8.45 2.01
C VAL A 342 22.25 -9.11 0.86
N ASP A 343 23.00 -9.82 0.02
CA ASP A 343 22.50 -10.66 -1.06
C ASP A 343 22.75 -12.14 -0.73
N CYS A 344 21.87 -13.04 -1.19
CA CYS A 344 22.17 -14.48 -1.20
C CYS A 344 23.18 -14.80 -2.32
N LEU A 345 24.09 -15.75 -2.06
CA LEU A 345 25.08 -16.23 -3.02
C LEU A 345 24.60 -17.42 -3.87
N PHE A 346 23.40 -17.91 -3.59
CA PHE A 346 22.64 -18.90 -4.36
C PHE A 346 21.39 -18.24 -4.97
N ASP A 347 20.67 -18.94 -5.85
CA ASP A 347 19.45 -18.37 -6.45
C ASP A 347 18.32 -18.36 -5.41
N ILE A 348 17.70 -17.21 -5.21
CA ILE A 348 16.61 -17.07 -4.24
C ILE A 348 15.34 -17.79 -4.67
N LYS A 349 15.23 -18.19 -5.94
CA LYS A 349 14.19 -19.11 -6.42
C LYS A 349 14.35 -20.53 -5.89
N ASP A 350 15.52 -20.88 -5.34
CA ASP A 350 15.75 -22.18 -4.71
C ASP A 350 15.28 -22.22 -3.23
N LEU A 351 14.90 -21.07 -2.66
CA LEU A 351 14.36 -21.01 -1.30
C LEU A 351 12.94 -21.57 -1.24
N PRO A 352 12.57 -22.26 -0.14
CA PRO A 352 11.18 -22.66 0.09
C PRO A 352 10.18 -21.50 -0.05
N PHE A 353 9.01 -21.78 -0.61
CA PHE A 353 7.95 -20.80 -0.72
C PHE A 353 7.39 -20.41 0.67
N CYS A 354 7.68 -19.18 1.10
CA CYS A 354 7.24 -18.63 2.39
C CYS A 354 6.43 -17.35 2.15
N SER A 355 5.24 -17.49 1.57
CA SER A 355 4.29 -16.39 1.40
C SER A 355 2.87 -16.85 1.73
N THR A 356 2.11 -15.96 2.37
CA THR A 356 0.68 -16.16 2.60
C THR A 356 -0.07 -16.31 1.28
N LEU A 357 -0.97 -17.28 1.23
CA LEU A 357 -1.79 -17.61 0.06
C LEU A 357 -3.28 -17.45 0.38
N PRO A 358 -4.15 -17.39 -0.64
CA PRO A 358 -5.61 -17.43 -0.45
C PRO A 358 -6.03 -18.67 0.33
N MET A 359 -7.09 -18.55 1.13
CA MET A 359 -7.60 -19.70 1.89
C MET A 359 -8.57 -20.53 1.04
N VAL A 360 -8.51 -21.85 1.13
CA VAL A 360 -9.53 -22.77 0.53
C VAL A 360 -10.72 -23.04 1.47
N TYR A 361 -10.65 -22.52 2.69
CA TYR A 361 -11.67 -22.64 3.73
C TYR A 361 -12.00 -21.24 4.25
N PRO A 362 -13.26 -20.94 4.62
CA PRO A 362 -13.64 -19.63 5.14
C PRO A 362 -12.72 -19.15 6.28
N PRO A 363 -12.28 -17.88 6.29
CA PRO A 363 -11.42 -17.35 7.34
C PRO A 363 -12.11 -17.37 8.70
N ALA A 364 -11.32 -17.54 9.76
CA ALA A 364 -11.81 -17.43 11.12
C ALA A 364 -12.31 -16.00 11.41
N ASP A 365 -13.46 -15.89 12.06
CA ASP A 365 -13.96 -14.62 12.55
C ASP A 365 -12.99 -13.99 13.56
N TRP A 366 -12.93 -12.65 13.55
CA TRP A 366 -12.10 -11.91 14.49
C TRP A 366 -12.77 -11.89 15.86
N GLU A 367 -12.21 -12.66 16.78
CA GLU A 367 -12.68 -12.75 18.17
C GLU A 367 -11.65 -12.17 19.14
N LEU A 368 -12.14 -11.68 20.26
CA LEU A 368 -11.29 -11.18 21.33
C LEU A 368 -10.54 -12.35 21.97
N TRP A 369 -9.26 -12.14 22.33
CA TRP A 369 -8.55 -13.10 23.18
C TRP A 369 -9.34 -13.36 24.48
N PRO A 370 -9.50 -14.63 24.89
CA PRO A 370 -10.20 -14.97 26.14
C PRO A 370 -9.58 -14.29 27.38
N THR A 371 -8.29 -13.97 27.32
CA THR A 371 -7.51 -13.36 28.40
C THR A 371 -7.37 -11.84 28.28
N ALA A 372 -7.96 -11.19 27.27
CA ALA A 372 -7.83 -9.74 27.08
C ALA A 372 -8.71 -8.97 28.10
N THR A 373 -8.06 -8.38 29.10
CA THR A 373 -8.69 -7.42 30.02
C THR A 373 -8.87 -6.07 29.32
N ALA A 374 -10.06 -5.46 29.45
CA ALA A 374 -10.47 -4.26 28.72
C ALA A 374 -9.76 -2.96 29.14
N GLU A 375 -8.74 -3.02 29.99
CA GLU A 375 -8.25 -1.84 30.71
C GLU A 375 -6.96 -1.30 30.11
N VAL A 376 -7.10 -0.42 29.11
CA VAL A 376 -6.07 0.59 28.86
C VAL A 376 -6.34 1.73 29.84
N SER A 377 -5.42 1.96 30.78
CA SER A 377 -5.50 3.04 31.77
C SER A 377 -5.16 4.42 31.17
N ASP A 378 -5.63 4.70 29.96
CA ASP A 378 -5.45 5.98 29.29
C ASP A 378 -6.77 6.77 29.37
N PRO A 379 -6.79 7.97 29.99
CA PRO A 379 -8.01 8.77 30.10
C PRO A 379 -8.61 9.18 28.74
N TYR A 380 -7.86 9.10 27.63
CA TYR A 380 -8.35 9.35 26.27
C TYR A 380 -9.15 8.19 25.67
N ILE A 381 -8.96 6.99 26.20
CA ILE A 381 -9.45 5.74 25.61
C ILE A 381 -9.98 4.82 26.71
N THR A 382 -10.82 5.39 27.58
CA THR A 382 -11.50 4.59 28.60
C THR A 382 -12.55 3.69 27.93
N ASN A 383 -12.62 2.43 28.36
CA ASN A 383 -13.56 1.41 27.89
C ASN A 383 -13.43 0.95 26.42
N LEU A 384 -12.38 1.34 25.69
CA LEU A 384 -12.13 0.80 24.35
C LEU A 384 -11.10 -0.32 24.39
N THR A 385 -11.29 -1.31 23.52
CA THR A 385 -10.39 -2.44 23.37
C THR A 385 -9.50 -2.21 22.14
N PRO A 386 -8.16 -2.38 22.26
CA PRO A 386 -7.28 -2.27 21.12
C PRO A 386 -7.48 -3.44 20.16
N LEU A 387 -7.45 -3.16 18.86
CA LEU A 387 -7.71 -4.12 17.80
C LEU A 387 -6.62 -5.21 17.72
N SER A 388 -5.45 -4.92 18.28
CA SER A 388 -4.38 -5.90 18.53
C SER A 388 -4.78 -7.04 19.47
N SER A 389 -5.84 -6.87 20.26
CA SER A 389 -6.40 -7.92 21.14
C SER A 389 -7.36 -8.89 20.44
N TYR A 390 -7.49 -8.80 19.10
CA TYR A 390 -8.32 -9.70 18.31
C TYR A 390 -7.45 -10.72 17.56
N ARG A 391 -7.94 -11.96 17.49
CA ARG A 391 -7.36 -13.09 16.74
C ARG A 391 -8.38 -13.64 15.75
N GLY A 392 -7.92 -14.15 14.62
CA GLY A 392 -8.79 -14.56 13.52
C GLY A 392 -8.08 -14.56 12.18
N GLY A 393 -8.85 -14.51 11.09
CA GLY A 393 -8.36 -14.60 9.73
C GLY A 393 -7.89 -16.02 9.40
N TYR A 394 -6.60 -16.30 9.60
CA TYR A 394 -6.03 -17.63 9.37
C TYR A 394 -6.36 -18.60 10.50
N LEU A 395 -6.55 -19.90 10.20
CA LEU A 395 -7.00 -20.89 11.19
C LEU A 395 -5.96 -21.15 12.28
N THR A 396 -4.69 -21.12 11.92
CA THR A 396 -3.56 -21.31 12.83
C THR A 396 -3.39 -20.15 13.82
N SER A 397 -3.96 -18.96 13.54
CA SER A 397 -3.89 -17.82 14.47
C SER A 397 -4.64 -18.10 15.77
N LEU A 398 -5.71 -18.89 15.71
CA LEU A 398 -6.51 -19.32 16.86
C LEU A 398 -5.79 -20.38 17.73
N GLN A 399 -4.82 -21.11 17.16
CA GLN A 399 -4.15 -22.23 17.83
C GLN A 399 -2.91 -21.80 18.64
N ARG A 400 -2.33 -20.64 18.35
CA ARG A 400 -1.07 -20.19 18.98
C ARG A 400 -1.36 -19.26 20.14
N GLU A 401 -0.67 -19.42 21.26
CA GLU A 401 -0.84 -18.57 22.45
C GLU A 401 0.04 -17.29 22.41
N SER A 402 0.84 -17.07 21.35
CA SER A 402 1.89 -16.03 21.31
C SER A 402 1.85 -15.10 20.08
N GLY A 403 2.34 -13.86 20.27
CA GLY A 403 2.23 -12.69 19.37
C GLY A 403 2.93 -12.72 18.00
N ASP A 404 3.15 -13.90 17.41
CA ASP A 404 3.65 -14.02 16.03
C ASP A 404 2.58 -14.36 15.00
N SER A 405 1.36 -14.67 15.45
CA SER A 405 0.22 -14.84 14.56
C SER A 405 -0.12 -13.52 13.84
N PRO A 406 -0.58 -13.57 12.58
CA PRO A 406 -1.19 -12.42 11.94
C PRO A 406 -2.33 -11.88 12.81
N THR A 407 -2.25 -10.59 13.10
CA THR A 407 -3.27 -9.85 13.86
C THR A 407 -4.12 -9.02 12.91
N LEU A 408 -5.33 -8.65 13.34
CA LEU A 408 -6.20 -7.76 12.57
C LEU A 408 -5.52 -6.41 12.34
N LEU A 409 -4.66 -5.95 13.26
CA LEU A 409 -3.82 -4.78 13.06
C LEU A 409 -2.45 -5.17 12.49
N SER A 410 -1.96 -4.48 11.45
CA SER A 410 -0.64 -4.77 10.85
C SER A 410 0.57 -4.29 11.65
N GLU A 411 0.43 -3.26 12.49
CA GLU A 411 1.55 -2.72 13.26
C GLU A 411 1.79 -3.53 14.53
N LYS A 412 3.06 -3.85 14.80
CA LYS A 412 3.47 -4.63 15.99
C LYS A 412 3.90 -3.77 17.19
N ASP A 413 4.14 -2.47 16.99
CA ASP A 413 4.45 -1.54 18.07
C ASP A 413 3.14 -1.13 18.79
N TYR A 414 2.59 -2.05 19.58
CA TYR A 414 1.34 -1.86 20.33
C TYR A 414 1.38 -0.60 21.22
N GLY A 415 0.27 0.16 21.23
CA GLY A 415 0.17 1.43 21.95
C GLY A 415 0.88 2.64 21.31
N VAL A 416 1.57 2.46 20.18
CA VAL A 416 2.21 3.56 19.42
C VAL A 416 1.36 3.95 18.22
N PHE A 417 0.99 2.95 17.41
CA PHE A 417 0.03 3.06 16.33
C PHE A 417 -1.00 1.96 16.49
N ASP A 418 -2.24 2.32 16.79
CA ASP A 418 -3.27 1.35 17.17
C ASP A 418 -4.65 1.82 16.76
N ILE A 419 -5.59 0.88 16.70
CA ILE A 419 -7.02 1.14 16.53
C ILE A 419 -7.72 0.68 17.80
N HIS A 420 -8.55 1.52 18.39
CA HIS A 420 -9.35 1.18 19.56
C HIS A 420 -10.82 1.23 19.19
N ILE A 421 -11.55 0.18 19.55
CA ILE A 421 -12.97 0.01 19.27
C ILE A 421 -13.74 -0.19 20.58
N ASP A 422 -14.97 0.31 20.61
CA ASP A 422 -15.88 0.12 21.74
C ASP A 422 -16.49 -1.29 21.66
N ARG A 423 -16.52 -2.06 22.76
CA ARG A 423 -16.98 -3.46 22.68
C ARG A 423 -18.43 -3.58 22.20
N GLU A 424 -19.32 -2.69 22.64
CA GLU A 424 -20.73 -2.73 22.27
C GLU A 424 -20.96 -2.19 20.85
N ARG A 425 -20.25 -1.12 20.48
CA ARG A 425 -20.39 -0.44 19.18
C ARG A 425 -19.41 -0.94 18.12
N SER A 426 -18.56 -1.91 18.40
CA SER A 426 -17.58 -2.46 17.43
C SER A 426 -18.20 -3.39 16.39
N GLN A 427 -19.46 -3.79 16.59
CA GLN A 427 -20.16 -4.71 15.71
C GLN A 427 -20.11 -4.29 14.23
N PRO A 428 -20.31 -3.02 13.84
CA PRO A 428 -20.14 -2.56 12.46
C PRO A 428 -18.74 -2.82 11.88
N VAL A 429 -17.67 -2.60 12.66
CA VAL A 429 -16.30 -2.84 12.19
C VAL A 429 -16.05 -4.33 11.99
N LEU A 430 -16.41 -5.13 12.99
CA LEU A 430 -16.20 -6.59 12.95
C LEU A 430 -17.10 -7.26 11.91
N SER A 431 -18.35 -6.80 11.74
CA SER A 431 -19.28 -7.31 10.73
C SER A 431 -18.82 -6.96 9.31
N ALA A 432 -18.30 -5.74 9.10
CA ALA A 432 -17.76 -5.33 7.82
C ALA A 432 -16.49 -6.13 7.46
N VAL A 433 -15.57 -6.29 8.41
CA VAL A 433 -14.37 -7.13 8.22
C VAL A 433 -14.77 -8.57 7.95
N LYS A 434 -15.74 -9.12 8.70
CA LYS A 434 -16.27 -10.46 8.47
C LYS A 434 -16.83 -10.61 7.07
N LYS A 435 -17.72 -9.71 6.63
CA LYS A 435 -18.34 -9.73 5.30
C LYS A 435 -17.28 -9.71 4.19
N LEU A 436 -16.30 -8.82 4.31
CA LEU A 436 -15.23 -8.69 3.31
C LEU A 436 -14.30 -9.91 3.25
N GLN A 437 -14.03 -10.60 4.37
CA GLN A 437 -13.15 -11.79 4.37
C GLN A 437 -13.89 -13.09 4.06
N TRP A 438 -15.20 -13.16 4.36
CA TRP A 438 -16.06 -14.30 4.05
C TRP A 438 -16.52 -14.35 2.60
N GLN A 439 -16.30 -13.28 1.83
CA GLN A 439 -16.67 -13.28 0.42
C GLN A 439 -15.87 -14.36 -0.34
N PRO A 440 -16.53 -15.37 -0.94
CA PRO A 440 -15.84 -16.35 -1.77
C PRO A 440 -15.54 -15.78 -3.15
N TYR A 441 -14.43 -16.26 -3.71
CA TYR A 441 -13.95 -16.02 -5.06
C TYR A 441 -13.57 -17.34 -5.71
N ARG A 442 -13.33 -17.32 -7.01
CA ARG A 442 -12.75 -18.44 -7.75
C ARG A 442 -11.84 -17.95 -8.86
N ILE A 443 -11.02 -18.86 -9.38
CA ILE A 443 -10.17 -18.57 -10.53
C ILE A 443 -11.02 -18.49 -11.79
N ASN A 444 -10.81 -17.45 -12.59
CA ASN A 444 -11.42 -17.32 -13.90
C ASN A 444 -10.74 -18.28 -14.88
N LYS A 445 -11.28 -19.51 -14.95
CA LYS A 445 -10.73 -20.59 -15.77
C LYS A 445 -10.65 -20.24 -17.25
N LEU A 446 -11.65 -19.55 -17.78
CA LEU A 446 -11.67 -19.12 -19.19
C LEU A 446 -10.48 -18.19 -19.50
N VAL A 447 -10.20 -17.24 -18.61
CA VAL A 447 -9.06 -16.33 -18.76
C VAL A 447 -7.73 -17.04 -18.52
N TYR A 448 -7.65 -17.93 -17.52
CA TYR A 448 -6.46 -18.74 -17.27
C TYR A 448 -6.08 -19.56 -18.51
N ASP A 449 -7.04 -20.29 -19.08
CA ASP A 449 -6.84 -21.13 -20.27
C ASP A 449 -6.47 -20.29 -21.48
N PHE A 450 -7.10 -19.13 -21.67
CA PHE A 450 -6.76 -18.20 -22.75
C PHE A 450 -5.32 -17.70 -22.64
N ILE A 451 -4.89 -17.26 -21.45
CA ILE A 451 -3.52 -16.77 -21.23
C ILE A 451 -2.50 -17.88 -21.48
N GLN A 452 -2.76 -19.12 -21.03
CA GLN A 452 -1.86 -20.24 -21.28
C GLN A 452 -1.76 -20.56 -22.78
N LYS A 453 -2.90 -20.60 -23.48
CA LYS A 453 -2.98 -20.88 -24.93
C LYS A 453 -2.27 -19.81 -25.75
N HIS A 454 -2.41 -18.54 -25.38
CA HIS A 454 -1.93 -17.39 -26.15
C HIS A 454 -0.66 -16.74 -25.55
N TRP A 455 0.06 -17.43 -24.65
CA TRP A 455 1.22 -16.86 -23.95
C TRP A 455 2.26 -16.26 -24.91
N SER A 456 2.60 -16.98 -25.98
CA SER A 456 3.59 -16.51 -26.97
C SER A 456 3.17 -15.22 -27.67
N VAL A 457 1.88 -15.07 -27.97
CA VAL A 457 1.33 -13.86 -28.59
C VAL A 457 1.29 -12.70 -27.59
N LEU A 458 0.89 -12.96 -26.34
CA LEU A 458 0.92 -11.96 -25.27
C LEU A 458 2.35 -11.45 -24.98
N VAL A 459 3.34 -12.31 -25.17
CA VAL A 459 4.76 -11.96 -25.13
C VAL A 459 5.16 -11.09 -26.32
N SER A 460 4.75 -11.44 -27.54
CA SER A 460 5.13 -10.68 -28.74
C SER A 460 4.55 -9.26 -28.73
N VAL A 461 3.34 -9.07 -28.17
CA VAL A 461 2.74 -7.74 -27.98
C VAL A 461 3.24 -7.03 -26.71
N GLY A 462 3.99 -7.71 -25.83
CA GLY A 462 4.64 -7.13 -24.65
C GLY A 462 3.82 -7.12 -23.36
N LEU A 463 2.63 -7.68 -23.35
CA LEU A 463 1.82 -7.80 -22.13
C LEU A 463 2.41 -8.78 -21.12
N LEU A 464 3.10 -9.82 -21.60
CA LEU A 464 3.81 -10.79 -20.75
C LEU A 464 5.31 -10.84 -21.07
N ARG A 465 6.05 -11.53 -20.21
CA ARG A 465 7.44 -11.91 -20.43
C ARG A 465 7.57 -13.38 -20.81
N PRO A 466 8.59 -13.73 -21.59
CA PRO A 466 8.90 -15.12 -21.90
C PRO A 466 9.14 -15.97 -20.65
N LYS A 467 8.56 -17.19 -20.61
CA LYS A 467 8.66 -18.10 -19.46
C LYS A 467 10.11 -18.52 -19.16
N ASN A 468 10.93 -18.66 -20.20
CA ASN A 468 12.35 -19.01 -20.10
C ASN A 468 13.14 -18.02 -19.23
N LEU A 469 12.80 -16.72 -19.21
CA LEU A 469 13.50 -15.74 -18.38
C LEU A 469 13.35 -16.03 -16.88
N ALA A 470 12.25 -16.62 -16.44
CA ALA A 470 12.07 -17.07 -15.05
C ALA A 470 13.03 -18.21 -14.69
N LEU A 471 13.58 -18.92 -15.68
CA LEU A 471 14.58 -19.98 -15.48
C LEU A 471 15.99 -19.42 -15.26
N PHE A 472 16.25 -18.18 -15.68
CA PHE A 472 17.60 -17.62 -15.68
C PHE A 472 18.12 -17.45 -14.25
N LYS A 473 19.25 -18.09 -13.94
CA LYS A 473 19.92 -17.92 -12.66
C LYS A 473 20.62 -16.58 -12.63
N ARG A 474 20.26 -15.76 -11.66
CA ARG A 474 20.67 -14.35 -11.59
C ARG A 474 22.18 -14.15 -11.69
N LYS A 475 22.96 -14.96 -10.95
CA LYS A 475 24.42 -14.83 -10.89
C LYS A 475 25.09 -15.24 -12.21
N GLU A 476 24.59 -16.29 -12.85
CA GLU A 476 25.08 -16.76 -14.14
C GLU A 476 24.74 -15.77 -15.25
N ALA A 477 23.50 -15.27 -15.26
CA ALA A 477 23.04 -14.27 -16.22
C ALA A 477 23.87 -12.97 -16.12
N LEU A 478 24.16 -12.50 -14.91
CA LEU A 478 25.02 -11.32 -14.72
C LEU A 478 26.48 -11.56 -15.11
N ARG A 479 27.01 -12.77 -14.88
CA ARG A 479 28.35 -13.14 -15.32
C ARG A 479 28.44 -13.11 -16.84
N LEU A 480 27.46 -13.73 -17.51
CA LEU A 480 27.37 -13.74 -18.97
C LEU A 480 27.22 -12.33 -19.53
N LEU A 481 26.37 -11.50 -18.92
CA LEU A 481 26.15 -10.10 -19.34
C LEU A 481 27.46 -9.33 -19.29
N SER A 482 28.21 -9.47 -18.20
CA SER A 482 29.50 -8.80 -18.05
C SER A 482 30.53 -9.30 -19.07
N SER A 483 30.58 -10.60 -19.35
CA SER A 483 31.54 -11.15 -20.31
C SER A 483 31.21 -10.79 -21.76
N LEU A 484 29.92 -10.77 -22.13
CA LEU A 484 29.49 -10.38 -23.48
C LEU A 484 29.65 -8.89 -23.69
N LEU A 485 29.28 -8.05 -22.72
CA LEU A 485 29.44 -6.60 -22.84
C LEU A 485 30.91 -6.21 -22.98
N PHE A 486 31.82 -6.96 -22.35
CA PHE A 486 33.26 -6.76 -22.51
C PHE A 486 33.75 -7.09 -23.93
N LYS A 487 33.11 -8.03 -24.63
CA LYS A 487 33.43 -8.34 -26.03
C LYS A 487 32.88 -7.29 -27.00
N HIS A 488 31.76 -6.65 -26.64
CA HIS A 488 31.11 -5.59 -27.41
C HIS A 488 31.59 -4.20 -26.97
N GLU A 489 32.85 -3.88 -27.31
CA GLU A 489 33.53 -2.64 -26.89
C GLU A 489 32.73 -1.39 -27.30
N GLU A 490 32.18 -1.38 -28.51
CA GLU A 490 31.33 -0.30 -29.03
C GLU A 490 30.12 -0.03 -28.13
N LEU A 491 29.43 -1.10 -27.73
CA LEU A 491 28.20 -1.04 -26.94
C LEU A 491 28.49 -0.57 -25.51
N SER A 492 29.68 -0.89 -25.00
CA SER A 492 30.15 -0.43 -23.69
C SER A 492 30.44 1.08 -23.64
N THR A 493 30.63 1.73 -24.80
CA THR A 493 30.75 3.20 -24.89
C THR A 493 29.40 3.90 -24.83
N ILE A 494 28.34 3.21 -25.27
CA ILE A 494 26.97 3.75 -25.34
C ILE A 494 26.22 3.48 -24.02
N TYR A 495 26.27 2.24 -23.54
CA TYR A 495 25.48 1.78 -22.39
C TYR A 495 26.38 1.34 -21.24
N ARG A 496 26.00 1.74 -20.02
CA ARG A 496 26.69 1.28 -18.81
C ARG A 496 26.22 -0.11 -18.43
N TYR A 497 27.13 -0.94 -17.93
CA TYR A 497 26.79 -2.24 -17.35
C TYR A 497 25.65 -2.15 -16.31
N SER A 498 25.61 -1.09 -15.49
CA SER A 498 24.54 -0.87 -14.50
C SER A 498 23.15 -0.71 -15.12
N GLU A 499 23.07 -0.11 -16.30
CA GLU A 499 21.82 0.14 -17.02
C GLU A 499 21.29 -1.17 -17.60
N LEU A 500 22.13 -1.90 -18.35
CA LEU A 500 21.78 -3.21 -18.92
C LEU A 500 21.47 -4.23 -17.84
N LYS A 501 22.23 -4.23 -16.75
CA LYS A 501 21.96 -5.03 -15.55
C LYS A 501 20.56 -4.77 -14.99
N SER A 502 20.15 -3.50 -14.92
CA SER A 502 18.83 -3.14 -14.39
C SER A 502 17.71 -3.66 -15.28
N VAL A 503 17.89 -3.54 -16.61
CA VAL A 503 16.93 -4.03 -17.61
C VAL A 503 16.77 -5.55 -17.51
N LEU A 504 17.87 -6.29 -17.58
CA LEU A 504 17.86 -7.76 -17.49
C LEU A 504 17.17 -8.25 -16.22
N LEU A 505 17.53 -7.67 -15.07
CA LEU A 505 16.96 -8.08 -13.79
C LEU A 505 15.47 -7.75 -13.66
N LYS A 506 15.02 -6.62 -14.24
CA LYS A 506 13.60 -6.26 -14.28
C LYS A 506 12.81 -7.27 -15.11
N ASN A 507 13.34 -7.71 -16.25
CA ASN A 507 12.68 -8.70 -17.11
C ASN A 507 12.65 -10.11 -16.51
N ILE A 508 13.75 -10.56 -15.88
CA ILE A 508 13.77 -11.81 -15.11
C ILE A 508 12.74 -11.75 -13.97
N HIS A 509 12.66 -10.63 -13.26
CA HIS A 509 11.70 -10.47 -12.17
C HIS A 509 10.25 -10.52 -12.65
N ALA A 510 9.92 -9.75 -13.69
CA ALA A 510 8.57 -9.73 -14.25
C ALA A 510 8.15 -11.12 -14.73
N SER A 511 9.00 -11.82 -15.48
CA SER A 511 8.75 -13.21 -15.90
C SER A 511 8.54 -14.16 -14.70
N THR A 512 9.37 -14.04 -13.66
CA THR A 512 9.21 -14.85 -12.45
C THR A 512 7.87 -14.57 -11.75
N PHE A 513 7.50 -13.29 -11.60
CA PHE A 513 6.24 -12.89 -11.00
C PHE A 513 5.02 -13.44 -11.77
N GLU A 514 5.03 -13.31 -13.10
CA GLU A 514 3.95 -13.76 -13.97
C GLU A 514 3.80 -15.29 -13.92
N LEU A 515 4.91 -16.02 -13.98
CA LEU A 515 4.89 -17.48 -13.92
C LEU A 515 4.37 -18.01 -12.57
N TYR A 516 4.82 -17.41 -11.45
CA TYR A 516 4.30 -17.79 -10.13
C TYR A 516 2.83 -17.39 -9.95
N THR A 517 2.40 -16.26 -10.52
CA THR A 517 0.98 -15.86 -10.53
C THR A 517 0.13 -16.92 -11.21
N MET A 518 0.54 -17.39 -12.39
CA MET A 518 -0.19 -18.45 -13.09
C MET A 518 -0.20 -19.77 -12.33
N LYS A 519 0.88 -20.10 -11.61
CA LYS A 519 0.95 -21.33 -10.80
C LYS A 519 0.08 -21.29 -9.56
N ILE A 520 -0.02 -20.12 -8.93
CA ILE A 520 -1.00 -19.91 -7.87
C ILE A 520 -2.40 -20.10 -8.46
N ALA A 521 -2.72 -19.44 -9.57
CA ALA A 521 -4.03 -19.61 -10.22
C ALA A 521 -4.33 -21.07 -10.56
N GLU A 522 -3.37 -21.80 -11.13
CA GLU A 522 -3.50 -23.23 -11.43
C GLU A 522 -3.77 -24.08 -10.19
N ALA A 523 -3.04 -23.83 -9.10
CA ALA A 523 -3.19 -24.55 -7.83
C ALA A 523 -4.56 -24.33 -7.18
N TYR A 524 -5.22 -23.19 -7.46
CA TYR A 524 -6.54 -22.85 -6.95
C TYR A 524 -7.67 -23.06 -7.96
N LEU A 525 -7.40 -23.64 -9.13
CA LEU A 525 -8.46 -23.97 -10.10
C LEU A 525 -9.51 -24.86 -9.44
N ASP A 526 -10.78 -24.48 -9.62
CA ASP A 526 -11.96 -25.16 -9.11
C ASP A 526 -12.11 -25.14 -7.56
N TYR A 527 -11.32 -24.35 -6.83
CA TYR A 527 -11.53 -24.04 -5.41
C TYR A 527 -12.35 -22.75 -5.22
N LYS A 528 -13.19 -22.73 -4.19
CA LYS A 528 -13.60 -21.48 -3.53
C LYS A 528 -12.42 -20.94 -2.73
N ILE A 529 -12.06 -19.69 -2.98
CA ILE A 529 -10.94 -19.02 -2.31
C ILE A 529 -11.41 -17.80 -1.52
N TYR A 530 -10.75 -17.55 -0.40
CA TYR A 530 -11.05 -16.44 0.52
C TYR A 530 -9.80 -15.66 0.86
N PHE A 531 -9.96 -14.37 1.18
CA PHE A 531 -8.85 -13.49 1.50
C PHE A 531 -8.97 -12.89 2.90
N PRO A 532 -8.22 -13.40 3.90
CA PRO A 532 -8.16 -12.82 5.23
C PRO A 532 -7.75 -11.36 5.21
N ILE A 533 -8.41 -10.56 6.06
CA ILE A 533 -8.23 -9.12 6.12
C ILE A 533 -7.38 -8.73 7.31
N PHE A 534 -6.51 -7.76 7.09
CA PHE A 534 -5.92 -6.96 8.16
C PHE A 534 -6.11 -5.48 7.85
N LEU A 535 -6.07 -4.67 8.90
CA LEU A 535 -6.18 -3.23 8.86
C LEU A 535 -4.80 -2.61 9.15
N ASP A 536 -4.50 -1.51 8.48
CA ASP A 536 -3.45 -0.61 8.98
C ASP A 536 -3.92 0.18 10.20
N PHE A 537 -3.03 0.95 10.84
CA PHE A 537 -3.41 1.73 12.03
C PHE A 537 -4.45 2.84 11.78
N ARG A 538 -4.79 3.14 10.51
CA ARG A 538 -5.80 4.13 10.13
C ARG A 538 -7.16 3.48 9.90
N GLY A 539 -7.18 2.18 9.63
CA GLY A 539 -8.36 1.38 9.34
C GLY A 539 -8.46 0.93 7.88
N ARG A 540 -7.50 1.27 7.01
CA ARG A 540 -7.53 0.80 5.62
C ARG A 540 -7.34 -0.71 5.59
N ASN A 541 -8.16 -1.39 4.82
CA ASN A 541 -8.19 -2.85 4.74
C ASN A 541 -7.23 -3.36 3.66
N TYR A 542 -6.50 -4.44 3.98
CA TYR A 542 -5.46 -5.07 3.16
C TYR A 542 -5.53 -6.60 3.29
N ARG A 543 -4.95 -7.30 2.31
CA ARG A 543 -4.88 -8.77 2.28
C ARG A 543 -3.42 -9.18 2.29
N HIS A 544 -3.15 -10.33 2.88
CA HIS A 544 -1.80 -10.89 2.89
C HIS A 544 -1.55 -11.68 1.60
N GLY A 545 -0.34 -11.54 1.04
CA GLY A 545 0.11 -12.35 -0.08
C GLY A 545 0.17 -11.60 -1.41
N PRO A 546 0.46 -12.31 -2.51
CA PRO A 546 0.66 -11.72 -3.83
C PRO A 546 -0.53 -11.94 -4.79
N PHE A 547 -1.65 -12.50 -4.33
CA PHE A 547 -2.73 -12.97 -5.19
C PHE A 547 -4.10 -12.53 -4.65
N HIS A 548 -4.51 -11.30 -4.96
CA HIS A 548 -5.76 -10.65 -4.56
C HIS A 548 -5.98 -9.34 -5.34
N PHE A 549 -7.16 -8.72 -5.26
CA PHE A 549 -7.46 -7.49 -6.05
C PHE A 549 -6.59 -6.24 -5.77
N HIS A 550 -5.85 -6.18 -4.65
CA HIS A 550 -4.84 -5.11 -4.46
C HIS A 550 -3.63 -5.22 -5.42
N GLU A 551 -3.52 -6.32 -6.18
CA GLU A 551 -2.42 -6.56 -7.10
C GLU A 551 -2.70 -6.02 -8.51
N ARG A 552 -1.76 -6.29 -9.42
CA ARG A 552 -1.77 -5.78 -10.80
C ARG A 552 -2.88 -6.41 -11.64
N ASP A 553 -3.17 -5.76 -12.77
CA ASP A 553 -4.15 -6.13 -13.79
C ASP A 553 -4.21 -7.64 -14.12
N LEU A 554 -3.06 -8.31 -14.32
CA LEU A 554 -3.00 -9.76 -14.56
C LEU A 554 -3.61 -10.59 -13.42
N VAL A 555 -3.36 -10.22 -12.16
CA VAL A 555 -3.94 -10.93 -11.01
C VAL A 555 -5.43 -10.65 -10.92
N ARG A 556 -5.85 -9.41 -11.17
CA ARG A 556 -7.26 -8.99 -11.12
C ARG A 556 -8.12 -9.71 -12.15
N SER A 557 -7.61 -9.95 -13.36
CA SER A 557 -8.35 -10.66 -14.41
C SER A 557 -8.55 -12.16 -14.13
N LEU A 558 -7.70 -12.75 -13.29
CA LEU A 558 -7.75 -14.16 -12.93
C LEU A 558 -8.72 -14.47 -11.78
N ILE A 559 -9.25 -13.45 -11.10
CA ILE A 559 -10.13 -13.62 -9.93
C ILE A 559 -11.52 -13.11 -10.29
N ILE A 560 -12.53 -13.94 -10.07
CA ILE A 560 -13.95 -13.57 -10.17
C ILE A 560 -14.66 -13.90 -8.86
N PHE A 561 -15.82 -13.30 -8.62
CA PHE A 561 -16.64 -13.66 -7.47
C PHE A 561 -17.17 -15.09 -7.60
N ASP A 562 -17.55 -15.67 -6.46
CA ASP A 562 -18.30 -16.93 -6.42
C ASP A 562 -19.52 -16.79 -5.49
N GLU A 563 -20.43 -17.76 -5.55
CA GLU A 563 -21.61 -17.76 -4.67
C GLU A 563 -21.25 -18.16 -3.23
N SER A 564 -21.83 -17.44 -2.26
CA SER A 564 -21.81 -17.88 -0.87
C SER A 564 -22.75 -19.08 -0.72
N ASP A 565 -22.35 -20.05 0.10
CA ASP A 565 -23.17 -21.26 0.34
C ASP A 565 -24.51 -20.92 0.99
N ASP A 566 -24.59 -19.76 1.64
CA ASP A 566 -25.80 -19.23 2.29
C ASP A 566 -26.64 -18.31 1.38
N SER A 567 -26.22 -18.07 0.12
CA SER A 567 -27.03 -17.29 -0.82
C SER A 567 -28.22 -18.12 -1.28
N ALA A 568 -29.42 -17.57 -1.14
CA ALA A 568 -30.59 -18.14 -1.81
C ALA A 568 -30.30 -18.22 -3.31
N ALA A 569 -30.71 -19.32 -3.95
CA ALA A 569 -30.62 -19.47 -5.40
C ALA A 569 -31.39 -18.32 -6.05
N HIS A 570 -30.67 -17.33 -6.55
CA HIS A 570 -31.27 -16.14 -7.15
C HIS A 570 -31.70 -16.46 -8.57
N THR A 571 -33.01 -16.53 -8.80
CA THR A 571 -33.56 -16.53 -10.15
C THR A 571 -33.34 -15.16 -10.79
N ILE A 572 -32.51 -15.12 -11.83
CA ILE A 572 -32.31 -13.93 -12.68
C ILE A 572 -33.60 -13.70 -13.47
N ASN A 573 -34.38 -12.68 -13.09
CA ASN A 573 -35.49 -12.20 -13.91
C ASN A 573 -34.99 -11.23 -15.00
N SER A 574 -35.88 -10.77 -15.89
CA SER A 574 -35.51 -9.85 -16.98
C SER A 574 -34.81 -8.59 -16.48
N ASP A 575 -35.35 -7.96 -15.43
CA ASP A 575 -34.88 -6.67 -14.94
C ASP A 575 -33.49 -6.76 -14.31
N VAL A 576 -33.24 -7.82 -13.53
CA VAL A 576 -31.89 -8.15 -13.03
C VAL A 576 -30.95 -8.44 -14.20
N GLY A 577 -31.45 -9.12 -15.22
CA GLY A 577 -30.68 -9.48 -16.40
C GLY A 577 -30.17 -8.27 -17.17
N ASP A 578 -31.05 -7.31 -17.42
CA ASP A 578 -30.73 -6.06 -18.12
C ASP A 578 -29.72 -5.23 -17.32
N ARG A 579 -29.87 -5.15 -15.99
CA ARG A 579 -28.90 -4.45 -15.12
C ARG A 579 -27.51 -5.09 -15.15
N ILE A 580 -27.44 -6.42 -15.07
CA ILE A 580 -26.17 -7.15 -15.15
C ILE A 580 -25.48 -6.82 -16.46
N LEU A 581 -26.20 -6.93 -17.58
CA LEU A 581 -25.65 -6.67 -18.90
C LEU A 581 -25.19 -5.21 -19.02
N HIS A 582 -26.03 -4.25 -18.64
CA HIS A 582 -25.72 -2.81 -18.71
C HIS A 582 -24.44 -2.45 -17.94
N ASN A 583 -24.38 -2.80 -16.65
CA ASN A 583 -23.24 -2.46 -15.80
C ASN A 583 -21.97 -3.18 -16.21
N PHE A 584 -22.09 -4.44 -16.66
CA PHE A 584 -20.95 -5.18 -17.20
C PHE A 584 -20.41 -4.49 -18.46
N LEU A 585 -21.27 -4.09 -19.40
CA LEU A 585 -20.86 -3.46 -20.65
C LEU A 585 -20.11 -2.15 -20.41
N ILE A 586 -20.61 -1.31 -19.50
CA ILE A 586 -19.92 -0.09 -19.09
C ILE A 586 -18.54 -0.45 -18.51
N SER A 587 -18.48 -1.37 -17.54
CA SER A 587 -17.20 -1.79 -16.94
C SER A 587 -16.20 -2.30 -17.99
N ALA A 588 -16.67 -3.09 -18.94
CA ALA A 588 -15.84 -3.63 -20.03
C ALA A 588 -15.23 -2.51 -20.89
N ALA A 589 -16.01 -1.49 -21.21
CA ALA A 589 -15.53 -0.32 -21.93
C ALA A 589 -14.45 0.43 -21.12
N TYR A 590 -14.64 0.65 -19.82
CA TYR A 590 -13.68 1.37 -18.97
C TYR A 590 -12.35 0.63 -18.76
N HIS A 591 -12.32 -0.70 -18.96
CA HIS A 591 -11.05 -1.43 -19.04
C HIS A 591 -10.25 -1.12 -20.31
N LYS A 592 -10.91 -0.68 -21.39
CA LYS A 592 -10.24 -0.21 -22.61
C LYS A 592 -9.73 1.21 -22.47
N SER A 593 -10.59 2.17 -22.13
CA SER A 593 -10.29 3.61 -22.13
C SER A 593 -11.21 4.36 -21.17
N LYS A 594 -10.86 5.61 -20.84
CA LYS A 594 -11.77 6.48 -20.07
C LYS A 594 -12.84 7.05 -21.00
N PHE A 595 -14.05 7.24 -20.46
CA PHE A 595 -15.15 7.91 -21.15
C PHE A 595 -15.68 9.05 -20.29
N GLY A 596 -16.09 10.14 -20.93
CA GLY A 596 -16.72 11.28 -20.27
C GLY A 596 -18.19 11.03 -19.91
N VAL A 597 -18.84 10.09 -20.61
CA VAL A 597 -20.26 9.74 -20.44
C VAL A 597 -20.43 8.23 -20.63
N TYR A 598 -21.27 7.56 -19.83
CA TYR A 598 -21.47 6.11 -19.98
C TYR A 598 -22.14 5.70 -21.28
N ARG A 599 -22.96 6.58 -21.88
CA ARG A 599 -23.54 6.32 -23.22
C ARG A 599 -22.44 6.10 -24.27
N GLU A 600 -21.39 6.91 -24.28
CA GLU A 600 -20.27 6.74 -25.22
C GLU A 600 -19.53 5.42 -24.98
N ALA A 601 -19.39 5.03 -23.70
CA ALA A 601 -18.81 3.75 -23.32
C ALA A 601 -19.64 2.56 -23.83
N LEU A 602 -20.97 2.64 -23.72
CA LEU A 602 -21.91 1.65 -24.25
C LEU A 602 -21.85 1.57 -25.77
N GLU A 603 -21.90 2.71 -26.47
CA GLU A 603 -21.79 2.75 -27.93
C GLU A 603 -20.47 2.12 -28.42
N PHE A 604 -19.36 2.42 -27.74
CA PHE A 604 -18.06 1.81 -28.02
C PHE A 604 -18.11 0.29 -27.88
N ILE A 605 -18.59 -0.23 -26.75
CA ILE A 605 -18.54 -1.67 -26.49
C ILE A 605 -19.53 -2.45 -27.36
N TYR A 606 -20.68 -1.87 -27.71
CA TYR A 606 -21.61 -2.49 -28.67
C TYR A 606 -20.96 -2.71 -30.03
N ASN A 607 -20.24 -1.71 -30.56
CA ASN A 607 -19.49 -1.84 -31.81
C ASN A 607 -18.41 -2.94 -31.70
N LYS A 608 -17.75 -3.06 -30.54
CA LYS A 608 -16.77 -4.14 -30.30
C LYS A 608 -17.41 -5.52 -30.22
N ILE A 609 -18.62 -5.64 -29.69
CA ILE A 609 -19.35 -6.91 -29.70
C ILE A 609 -19.68 -7.33 -31.14
N GLU A 610 -20.08 -6.39 -31.99
CA GLU A 610 -20.32 -6.65 -33.41
C GLU A 610 -19.04 -7.13 -34.12
N ASP A 611 -17.89 -6.52 -33.83
CA ASP A 611 -16.58 -6.98 -34.30
C ASP A 611 -16.28 -8.42 -33.86
N MET A 612 -16.52 -8.76 -32.59
CA MET A 612 -16.28 -10.11 -32.04
C MET A 612 -17.17 -11.17 -32.68
N GLN A 613 -18.39 -10.81 -33.11
CA GLN A 613 -19.33 -11.72 -33.74
C GLN A 613 -19.08 -11.86 -35.25
N SER A 614 -18.72 -10.77 -35.91
CA SER A 614 -18.51 -10.72 -37.37
C SER A 614 -17.15 -11.24 -37.81
N LYS A 615 -16.12 -11.19 -36.95
CA LYS A 615 -14.75 -11.62 -37.25
C LYS A 615 -14.40 -12.92 -36.52
N PRO A 616 -14.40 -14.08 -37.22
CA PRO A 616 -14.08 -15.37 -36.59
C PRO A 616 -12.69 -15.44 -35.96
N THR A 617 -11.75 -14.63 -36.44
CA THR A 617 -10.35 -14.61 -35.99
C THR A 617 -10.06 -13.59 -34.89
N PHE A 618 -11.09 -12.97 -34.31
CA PHE A 618 -10.92 -11.85 -33.38
C PHE A 618 -10.04 -12.23 -32.18
N PHE A 619 -10.29 -13.41 -31.58
CA PHE A 619 -9.54 -13.90 -30.42
C PHE A 619 -8.16 -14.49 -30.78
N GLU A 620 -7.90 -14.72 -32.07
CA GLU A 620 -6.61 -15.18 -32.57
C GLU A 620 -5.66 -14.02 -32.94
N LYS A 621 -6.20 -12.84 -33.27
CA LYS A 621 -5.40 -11.71 -33.77
C LYS A 621 -5.85 -10.35 -33.23
N ASP A 622 -7.08 -9.94 -33.52
CA ASP A 622 -7.54 -8.55 -33.35
C ASP A 622 -7.57 -8.11 -31.88
N ILE A 623 -7.95 -9.02 -30.97
CA ILE A 623 -7.97 -8.73 -29.52
C ILE A 623 -6.60 -8.26 -29.01
N PHE A 624 -5.51 -8.82 -29.53
CA PHE A 624 -4.16 -8.46 -29.05
C PHE A 624 -3.75 -7.07 -29.51
N VAL A 625 -4.22 -6.64 -30.69
CA VAL A 625 -4.02 -5.27 -31.17
C VAL A 625 -4.82 -4.29 -30.31
N ASP A 626 -6.10 -4.59 -30.05
CA ASP A 626 -6.95 -3.77 -29.19
C ASP A 626 -6.34 -3.57 -27.78
N THR A 627 -5.67 -4.61 -27.26
CA THR A 627 -5.08 -4.58 -25.92
C THR A 627 -3.83 -3.70 -25.77
N LEU A 628 -3.17 -3.32 -26.86
CA LEU A 628 -1.98 -2.45 -26.81
C LEU A 628 -2.30 -1.07 -26.24
N CYS A 629 -3.53 -0.60 -26.46
CA CYS A 629 -4.01 0.71 -26.05
C CYS A 629 -5.02 0.61 -24.90
N CYS A 630 -5.05 -0.51 -24.18
CA CYS A 630 -5.97 -0.69 -23.06
C CYS A 630 -5.38 -0.11 -21.78
N ARG A 631 -6.23 0.60 -21.02
CA ARG A 631 -5.97 0.97 -19.62
C ARG A 631 -5.66 -0.27 -18.78
N HIS A 632 -6.50 -1.29 -18.91
CA HIS A 632 -6.42 -2.55 -18.17
C HIS A 632 -6.45 -3.77 -19.11
N PRO A 633 -5.33 -4.10 -19.79
CA PRO A 633 -5.31 -5.09 -20.87
C PRO A 633 -5.89 -6.47 -20.50
N PHE A 634 -5.52 -7.02 -19.35
CA PHE A 634 -5.96 -8.36 -18.94
C PHE A 634 -7.41 -8.36 -18.44
N GLN A 635 -7.85 -7.33 -17.73
CA GLN A 635 -9.26 -7.18 -17.36
C GLN A 635 -10.14 -6.96 -18.60
N TYR A 636 -9.67 -6.19 -19.59
CA TYR A 636 -10.36 -6.05 -20.88
C TYR A 636 -10.46 -7.38 -21.63
N ILE A 637 -9.37 -8.15 -21.72
CA ILE A 637 -9.39 -9.53 -22.26
C ILE A 637 -10.42 -10.38 -21.54
N SER A 638 -10.45 -10.33 -20.20
CA SER A 638 -11.44 -11.03 -19.38
C SER A 638 -12.86 -10.65 -19.75
N SER A 639 -13.13 -9.35 -19.92
CA SER A 639 -14.44 -8.86 -20.33
C SER A 639 -14.82 -9.35 -21.73
N CYS A 640 -13.91 -9.26 -22.71
CA CYS A 640 -14.15 -9.76 -24.07
C CYS A 640 -14.46 -11.26 -24.09
N ILE A 641 -13.70 -12.07 -23.36
CA ILE A 641 -13.93 -13.52 -23.26
C ILE A 641 -15.32 -13.80 -22.67
N SER A 642 -15.69 -13.08 -21.62
CA SER A 642 -16.99 -13.23 -20.96
C SER A 642 -18.14 -12.82 -21.90
N LEU A 643 -17.98 -11.72 -22.64
CA LEU A 643 -18.94 -11.28 -23.65
C LEU A 643 -19.10 -12.26 -24.79
N LYS A 644 -17.99 -12.82 -25.31
CA LYS A 644 -18.05 -13.84 -26.36
C LYS A 644 -18.80 -15.08 -25.88
N THR A 645 -18.45 -15.54 -24.67
CA THR A 645 -19.09 -16.72 -24.06
C THR A 645 -20.59 -16.47 -23.86
N TYR A 646 -20.98 -15.29 -23.35
CA TYR A 646 -22.39 -14.91 -23.24
C TYR A 646 -23.07 -14.81 -24.60
N ALA A 647 -22.43 -14.23 -25.62
CA ALA A 647 -23.00 -14.12 -26.95
C ALA A 647 -23.33 -15.49 -27.56
N ASP A 648 -22.45 -16.48 -27.33
CA ASP A 648 -22.57 -17.85 -27.84
C ASP A 648 -23.58 -18.70 -27.06
N THR A 649 -23.59 -18.57 -25.73
CA THR A 649 -24.40 -19.44 -24.84
C THR A 649 -25.73 -18.82 -24.42
N LYS A 650 -25.84 -17.49 -24.47
CA LYS A 650 -26.89 -16.69 -23.83
C LYS A 650 -27.01 -16.92 -22.31
N ASP A 651 -25.97 -17.48 -21.69
CA ASP A 651 -25.91 -17.67 -20.24
C ASP A 651 -25.37 -16.42 -19.55
N LEU A 652 -26.28 -15.67 -18.92
CA LEU A 652 -25.95 -14.43 -18.21
C LEU A 652 -25.09 -14.68 -16.96
N SER A 653 -25.06 -15.90 -16.44
CA SER A 653 -24.26 -16.25 -15.25
C SER A 653 -22.77 -15.97 -15.50
N VAL A 654 -22.29 -16.09 -16.74
CA VAL A 654 -20.89 -15.82 -17.11
C VAL A 654 -20.52 -14.35 -16.88
N LEU A 655 -21.45 -13.42 -17.13
CA LEU A 655 -21.23 -11.99 -16.88
C LEU A 655 -21.39 -11.65 -15.39
N ARG A 656 -22.36 -12.27 -14.73
CA ARG A 656 -22.78 -11.97 -13.36
C ARG A 656 -21.63 -12.00 -12.35
N TYR A 657 -20.74 -12.99 -12.42
CA TYR A 657 -19.64 -13.12 -11.44
C TYR A 657 -18.43 -12.24 -11.74
N THR A 658 -18.41 -11.54 -12.88
CA THR A 658 -17.27 -10.72 -13.28
C THR A 658 -17.20 -9.47 -12.41
N PRO A 659 -16.05 -9.19 -11.78
CA PRO A 659 -15.89 -8.02 -10.95
C PRO A 659 -16.06 -6.72 -11.75
N VAL A 660 -16.89 -5.82 -11.21
CA VAL A 660 -16.99 -4.42 -11.61
C VAL A 660 -16.22 -3.60 -10.58
N PHE A 661 -15.30 -2.75 -11.06
CA PHE A 661 -14.48 -1.87 -10.23
C PHE A 661 -15.07 -0.47 -10.24
N GLN A 662 -15.20 0.17 -9.10
CA GLN A 662 -15.73 1.52 -8.98
C GLN A 662 -14.84 2.34 -8.03
N ASP A 663 -14.10 3.29 -8.58
CA ASP A 663 -13.15 4.12 -7.84
C ASP A 663 -13.75 5.49 -7.50
N ALA A 664 -13.47 5.96 -6.28
CA ALA A 664 -13.90 7.29 -5.86
C ALA A 664 -13.01 8.37 -6.49
N SER A 665 -13.60 9.26 -7.29
CA SER A 665 -12.84 10.27 -8.04
C SER A 665 -12.13 11.25 -7.13
N ALA A 666 -10.83 11.00 -6.93
CA ALA A 666 -9.95 11.78 -6.06
C ALA A 666 -10.50 11.89 -4.63
N SER A 667 -10.70 10.75 -3.95
CA SER A 667 -11.27 10.62 -2.59
C SER A 667 -10.78 11.67 -1.58
N ALA A 668 -9.48 12.01 -1.58
CA ALA A 668 -8.95 13.04 -0.69
C ALA A 668 -9.54 14.44 -0.94
N TYR A 669 -9.81 14.78 -2.20
CA TYR A 669 -10.48 16.03 -2.57
C TYR A 669 -11.99 15.96 -2.32
N GLN A 670 -12.64 14.80 -2.49
CA GLN A 670 -14.04 14.62 -2.06
C GLN A 670 -14.21 14.86 -0.56
N ILE A 671 -13.34 14.25 0.25
CA ILE A 671 -13.33 14.44 1.71
C ILE A 671 -13.02 15.91 2.03
N MET A 672 -12.05 16.52 1.36
CA MET A 672 -11.72 17.93 1.59
C MET A 672 -12.86 18.87 1.20
N SER A 673 -13.57 18.61 0.10
CA SER A 673 -14.72 19.42 -0.31
C SER A 673 -15.82 19.32 0.75
N TYR A 674 -16.08 18.13 1.29
CA TYR A 674 -16.99 17.93 2.41
C TYR A 674 -16.57 18.72 3.66
N PHE A 675 -15.30 18.65 4.07
CA PHE A 675 -14.83 19.37 5.27
C PHE A 675 -14.88 20.90 5.14
N LEU A 676 -14.79 21.43 3.92
CA LEU A 676 -14.88 22.86 3.63
C LEU A 676 -16.28 23.31 3.20
N LEU A 677 -17.21 22.36 3.04
CA LEU A 677 -18.51 22.58 2.40
C LEU A 677 -18.36 23.27 1.03
N ASP A 678 -17.35 22.88 0.26
CA ASP A 678 -17.02 23.48 -1.03
C ASP A 678 -17.82 22.80 -2.14
N ILE A 679 -18.83 23.50 -2.66
CA ILE A 679 -19.76 22.95 -3.65
C ILE A 679 -19.05 22.70 -4.99
N ASP A 680 -18.21 23.62 -5.44
CA ASP A 680 -17.53 23.52 -6.74
C ASP A 680 -16.60 22.30 -6.77
N TYR A 681 -15.78 22.09 -5.73
CA TYR A 681 -14.96 20.88 -5.66
C TYR A 681 -15.79 19.62 -5.43
N GLY A 682 -16.89 19.69 -4.67
CA GLY A 682 -17.81 18.57 -4.51
C GLY A 682 -18.38 18.11 -5.85
N ILE A 683 -18.71 19.04 -6.74
CA ILE A 683 -19.17 18.73 -8.08
C ILE A 683 -18.03 18.22 -8.97
N HIS A 684 -16.86 18.87 -8.97
CA HIS A 684 -15.72 18.46 -9.83
C HIS A 684 -15.07 17.14 -9.40
N THR A 685 -15.36 16.66 -8.19
CA THR A 685 -15.02 15.32 -7.72
C THR A 685 -16.19 14.34 -7.81
N ASN A 686 -17.28 14.73 -8.48
CA ASN A 686 -18.51 13.94 -8.67
C ASN A 686 -19.21 13.50 -7.37
N LEU A 687 -18.84 14.09 -6.22
CA LEU A 687 -19.52 13.85 -4.96
C LEU A 687 -20.93 14.49 -4.92
N LEU A 688 -21.08 15.66 -5.55
CA LEU A 688 -22.33 16.41 -5.63
C LEU A 688 -22.83 16.50 -7.07
N LYS A 689 -24.16 16.58 -7.22
CA LYS A 689 -24.80 16.80 -8.51
C LYS A 689 -24.95 18.30 -8.76
N LYS A 690 -24.72 18.75 -9.99
CA LYS A 690 -25.08 20.11 -10.41
C LYS A 690 -26.53 20.10 -10.88
N THR A 691 -27.37 20.95 -10.28
CA THR A 691 -28.80 21.01 -10.63
C THR A 691 -29.00 21.43 -12.09
N ASN A 692 -29.64 20.56 -12.87
CA ASN A 692 -30.40 20.82 -14.11
C ASN A 692 -29.73 20.95 -15.50
N THR A 693 -28.42 20.75 -15.72
CA THR A 693 -27.91 20.74 -17.12
C THR A 693 -26.79 19.76 -17.49
N ASP A 694 -26.03 19.23 -16.52
CA ASP A 694 -24.79 18.50 -16.82
C ASP A 694 -24.83 17.04 -16.38
N GLY A 695 -26.04 16.48 -16.20
CA GLY A 695 -26.33 15.13 -15.70
C GLY A 695 -25.81 13.97 -16.56
N ARG A 696 -24.80 14.22 -17.40
CA ARG A 696 -24.25 13.31 -18.40
C ARG A 696 -22.73 13.20 -18.31
N TYR A 697 -22.03 14.17 -17.73
CA TYR A 697 -20.57 14.26 -17.84
C TYR A 697 -19.87 14.00 -16.52
N ILE A 698 -19.05 12.94 -16.53
CA ILE A 698 -18.09 12.61 -15.49
C ILE A 698 -16.99 13.66 -15.49
N ARG A 699 -16.80 14.33 -14.35
CA ARG A 699 -15.83 15.43 -14.22
C ARG A 699 -14.49 14.92 -13.71
N ASP A 700 -13.40 15.50 -14.21
CA ASP A 700 -12.06 15.29 -13.67
C ASP A 700 -11.57 16.58 -12.98
N ILE A 701 -11.39 16.51 -11.66
CA ILE A 701 -10.89 17.63 -10.87
C ILE A 701 -9.48 18.08 -11.29
N TYR A 702 -8.62 17.18 -11.74
CA TYR A 702 -7.27 17.53 -12.18
C TYR A 702 -7.26 18.21 -13.54
N GLU A 703 -8.17 17.84 -14.43
CA GLU A 703 -8.40 18.57 -15.68
C GLU A 703 -8.91 19.99 -15.42
N PHE A 704 -9.87 20.12 -14.50
CA PHE A 704 -10.34 21.43 -14.03
C PHE A 704 -9.19 22.28 -13.45
N MET A 705 -8.41 21.71 -12.53
CA MET A 705 -7.26 22.37 -11.93
C MET A 705 -6.20 22.75 -12.97
N TRP A 706 -5.97 21.91 -13.98
CA TRP A 706 -5.06 22.19 -15.08
C TRP A 706 -5.52 23.40 -15.90
N GLY A 707 -6.78 23.41 -16.33
CA GLY A 707 -7.35 24.54 -17.06
C GLY A 707 -7.25 25.85 -16.29
N CYS A 708 -7.51 25.83 -14.98
CA CYS A 708 -7.36 27.00 -14.12
C CYS A 708 -5.90 27.42 -13.92
N LEU A 709 -4.97 26.49 -13.75
CA LEU A 709 -3.54 26.78 -13.61
C LEU A 709 -2.96 27.40 -14.88
N ILE A 710 -3.28 26.85 -16.05
CA ILE A 710 -2.80 27.38 -17.33
C ILE A 710 -3.30 28.81 -17.53
N LYS A 711 -4.60 29.07 -17.29
CA LYS A 711 -5.15 30.43 -17.35
C LYS A 711 -4.41 31.40 -16.44
N TYR A 712 -4.08 30.96 -15.22
CA TYR A 712 -3.30 31.77 -14.27
C TYR A 712 -1.89 32.06 -14.79
N LEU A 713 -1.16 31.04 -15.25
CA LEU A 713 0.21 31.21 -15.74
C LEU A 713 0.27 32.12 -16.99
N ILE A 714 -0.72 32.01 -17.88
CA ILE A 714 -0.87 32.92 -19.04
C ILE A 714 -1.05 34.38 -18.59
N ALA A 715 -1.83 34.62 -17.54
CA ALA A 715 -2.04 35.97 -17.03
C ALA A 715 -0.77 36.55 -16.39
N GLU A 716 -0.07 35.78 -15.56
CA GLU A 716 1.17 36.21 -14.90
C GLU A 716 2.29 36.49 -15.90
N GLU A 717 2.46 35.66 -16.92
CA GLU A 717 3.51 35.90 -17.92
C GLU A 717 3.22 37.16 -18.76
N LYS A 718 1.95 37.45 -19.06
CA LYS A 718 1.58 38.71 -19.73
C LYS A 718 1.96 39.92 -18.89
N ILE A 719 1.78 39.84 -17.56
CA ILE A 719 2.18 40.90 -16.63
C ILE A 719 3.70 41.04 -16.62
N GLU A 720 4.45 39.93 -16.56
CA GLU A 720 5.91 39.95 -16.57
C GLU A 720 6.49 40.49 -17.88
N LEU A 721 5.95 40.09 -19.03
CA LEU A 721 6.32 40.62 -20.34
C LEU A 721 6.05 42.13 -20.43
N ALA A 722 4.90 42.60 -19.92
CA ALA A 722 4.58 44.02 -19.88
C ALA A 722 5.56 44.81 -19.00
N ILE A 723 5.95 44.25 -17.84
CA ILE A 723 6.97 44.85 -16.97
C ILE A 723 8.33 44.89 -17.67
N LYS A 724 8.72 43.81 -18.35
CA LYS A 724 10.00 43.73 -19.06
C LYS A 724 10.08 44.71 -20.23
N LEU A 725 8.98 44.94 -20.96
CA LEU A 725 8.90 45.96 -22.02
C LEU A 725 9.12 47.40 -21.50
N LEU A 726 8.92 47.64 -20.20
CA LEU A 726 9.19 48.93 -19.55
C LEU A 726 10.64 49.06 -19.05
N THR A 727 11.45 48.00 -19.13
CA THR A 727 12.87 47.99 -18.75
C THR A 727 13.80 47.89 -19.97
N PRO A 728 14.79 48.78 -20.17
CA PRO A 728 15.40 48.97 -21.49
C PRO A 728 16.36 47.90 -22.02
N ASN A 729 16.56 46.74 -21.36
CA ASN A 729 17.80 45.97 -21.54
C ASN A 729 17.70 44.44 -21.66
N GLU A 730 16.59 43.84 -22.06
CA GLU A 730 16.57 42.40 -22.37
C GLU A 730 15.86 42.13 -23.70
N LYS A 731 16.67 41.90 -24.74
CA LYS A 731 16.23 41.32 -26.02
C LYS A 731 16.28 39.79 -25.93
N ASP A 732 15.23 39.17 -26.42
CA ASP A 732 15.12 37.75 -26.81
C ASP A 732 15.27 36.70 -25.71
N GLN A 733 14.42 36.76 -24.67
CA GLN A 733 14.08 35.57 -23.90
C GLN A 733 12.81 34.91 -24.47
N GLU A 734 12.99 33.67 -24.93
CA GLU A 734 11.94 32.78 -25.40
C GLU A 734 10.80 32.65 -24.36
N SER A 735 9.55 32.81 -24.80
CA SER A 735 8.38 32.73 -23.91
C SER A 735 8.38 31.40 -23.15
N VAL A 736 8.39 31.51 -21.83
CA VAL A 736 8.28 30.37 -20.93
C VAL A 736 6.88 29.73 -21.09
N LEU A 737 5.86 30.52 -21.48
CA LEU A 737 4.47 30.11 -21.70
C LEU A 737 4.32 29.04 -22.74
N ALA A 738 4.93 29.26 -23.91
CA ALA A 738 4.79 28.35 -25.04
C ALA A 738 5.36 26.96 -24.66
N LYS A 739 6.42 26.95 -23.84
CA LYS A 739 7.00 25.73 -23.27
C LYS A 739 6.13 25.11 -22.18
N ILE A 740 5.49 25.90 -21.32
CA ILE A 740 4.59 25.37 -20.29
C ILE A 740 3.34 24.75 -20.92
N VAL A 741 2.63 25.49 -21.77
CA VAL A 741 1.33 25.08 -22.33
C VAL A 741 1.45 23.81 -23.17
N SER A 742 2.59 23.62 -23.86
CA SER A 742 2.84 22.41 -24.64
C SER A 742 3.27 21.20 -23.81
N ILE A 743 3.73 21.39 -22.56
CA ILE A 743 4.25 20.31 -21.70
C ILE A 743 3.26 19.93 -20.61
N PHE A 744 2.50 20.89 -20.09
CA PHE A 744 1.58 20.67 -18.99
C PHE A 744 0.30 20.08 -19.51
N ASP A 745 -0.03 18.91 -18.98
CA ASP A 745 -1.31 18.23 -19.15
C ASP A 745 -1.93 17.93 -17.78
N ARG A 746 -3.09 17.29 -17.80
CA ARG A 746 -3.81 16.80 -16.63
C ARG A 746 -2.92 15.90 -15.73
N ASN A 747 -2.00 15.14 -16.29
CA ASN A 747 -1.18 14.16 -15.56
C ASN A 747 -0.03 14.82 -14.82
N VAL A 748 0.60 15.80 -15.46
CA VAL A 748 1.58 16.69 -14.82
C VAL A 748 0.93 17.36 -13.62
N VAL A 749 -0.28 17.90 -13.77
CA VAL A 749 -1.03 18.54 -12.68
C VAL A 749 -1.41 17.54 -11.58
N LYS A 750 -1.94 16.36 -11.90
CA LYS A 750 -2.22 15.29 -10.93
C LYS A 750 -0.96 14.95 -10.12
N LYS A 751 0.18 14.70 -10.79
CA LYS A 751 1.47 14.38 -10.16
C LYS A 751 1.97 15.48 -9.23
N MET A 752 1.71 16.75 -9.55
CA MET A 752 2.08 17.88 -8.71
C MET A 752 1.11 18.06 -7.53
N PHE A 753 -0.19 18.20 -7.80
CA PHE A 753 -1.21 18.66 -6.86
C PHE A 753 -1.79 17.56 -5.96
N MET A 754 -1.95 16.33 -6.42
CA MET A 754 -2.42 15.24 -5.55
C MET A 754 -1.48 15.07 -4.33
N PRO A 755 -0.15 15.01 -4.48
CA PRO A 755 0.74 14.96 -3.31
C PRO A 755 0.76 16.24 -2.46
N MET A 756 0.32 17.39 -2.97
CA MET A 756 0.22 18.61 -2.16
C MET A 756 -0.78 18.41 -1.02
N MET A 757 -1.90 17.72 -1.27
CA MET A 757 -2.84 17.32 -0.22
C MET A 757 -2.18 16.46 0.86
N TYR A 758 -1.18 15.67 0.52
CA TYR A 758 -0.46 14.81 1.48
C TYR A 758 0.80 15.46 2.08
N GLY A 759 0.98 16.77 1.92
CA GLY A 759 2.06 17.53 2.55
C GLY A 759 3.33 17.68 1.71
N LYS A 760 3.23 17.57 0.38
CA LYS A 760 4.33 17.96 -0.53
C LYS A 760 4.71 19.42 -0.28
N THR A 761 6.02 19.67 -0.17
CA THR A 761 6.59 21.00 0.08
C THR A 761 6.90 21.74 -1.22
N ASP A 762 7.03 23.07 -1.16
CA ASP A 762 7.50 23.90 -2.28
C ASP A 762 8.85 23.41 -2.85
N TYR A 763 9.73 22.85 -2.01
CA TYR A 763 11.01 22.28 -2.44
C TYR A 763 10.84 21.01 -3.30
N THR A 764 9.93 20.13 -2.92
CA THR A 764 9.62 18.91 -3.67
C THR A 764 8.83 19.21 -4.94
N LEU A 765 7.91 20.18 -4.90
CA LEU A 765 7.24 20.68 -6.09
C LEU A 765 8.24 21.24 -7.10
N LYS A 766 9.19 22.07 -6.62
CA LYS A 766 10.26 22.60 -7.46
C LYS A 766 11.06 21.46 -8.13
N LYS A 767 11.35 20.38 -7.42
CA LYS A 767 12.03 19.22 -8.03
C LYS A 767 11.20 18.56 -9.13
N ASP A 768 9.89 18.44 -8.94
CA ASP A 768 9.02 17.88 -9.99
C ASP A 768 9.05 18.77 -11.25
N VAL A 769 9.07 20.10 -11.07
CA VAL A 769 9.22 21.06 -12.18
C VAL A 769 10.63 21.01 -12.79
N GLU A 770 11.67 20.90 -11.97
CA GLU A 770 13.07 20.73 -12.41
C GLU A 770 13.20 19.45 -13.27
N ASP A 771 12.58 18.35 -12.87
CA ASP A 771 12.60 17.09 -13.60
C ASP A 771 11.76 17.17 -14.89
N LEU A 772 10.63 17.88 -14.88
CA LEU A 772 9.76 18.08 -16.05
C LEU A 772 10.41 18.96 -17.13
N LEU A 773 11.07 20.03 -16.71
CA LEU A 773 11.65 21.05 -17.61
C LEU A 773 13.15 20.87 -17.83
N LYS A 774 13.72 19.76 -17.36
CA LYS A 774 15.15 19.47 -17.48
C LYS A 774 15.61 19.55 -18.94
N GLY A 775 16.55 20.44 -19.21
CA GLY A 775 17.09 20.66 -20.57
C GLY A 775 16.21 21.48 -21.50
N LYS A 776 14.99 21.87 -21.06
CA LYS A 776 14.04 22.70 -21.83
C LYS A 776 13.97 24.16 -21.34
N SER A 777 14.30 24.38 -20.06
CA SER A 777 14.36 25.69 -19.43
C SER A 777 15.63 25.82 -18.57
N ASP A 778 16.08 27.05 -18.37
CA ASP A 778 17.21 27.36 -17.49
C ASP A 778 16.77 27.34 -16.01
N SER A 779 17.74 27.47 -15.10
CA SER A 779 17.44 27.44 -13.67
C SER A 779 16.55 28.60 -13.21
N GLU A 780 16.59 29.73 -13.92
CA GLU A 780 15.82 30.93 -13.57
C GLU A 780 14.35 30.76 -13.94
N GLY A 781 14.06 30.32 -15.18
CA GLY A 781 12.70 29.97 -15.62
C GLY A 781 12.07 28.89 -14.76
N ILE A 782 12.83 27.85 -14.38
CA ILE A 782 12.33 26.81 -13.47
C ILE A 782 11.97 27.37 -12.09
N ASN A 783 12.82 28.25 -11.52
CA ASN A 783 12.53 28.90 -10.24
C ASN A 783 11.25 29.75 -10.33
N LEU A 784 11.10 30.48 -11.42
CA LEU A 784 9.97 31.38 -11.67
C LEU A 784 8.66 30.60 -11.79
N ILE A 785 8.60 29.57 -12.63
CA ILE A 785 7.43 28.69 -12.78
C ILE A 785 7.07 28.05 -11.45
N SER A 786 8.06 27.49 -10.76
CA SER A 786 7.83 26.83 -9.47
C SER A 786 7.21 27.79 -8.44
N LYS A 787 7.65 29.06 -8.47
CA LYS A 787 7.11 30.12 -7.60
C LYS A 787 5.67 30.47 -7.99
N HIS A 788 5.37 30.60 -9.29
CA HIS A 788 4.01 30.87 -9.77
C HIS A 788 3.04 29.73 -9.43
N ILE A 789 3.43 28.48 -9.65
CA ILE A 789 2.60 27.31 -9.28
C ILE A 789 2.35 27.28 -7.76
N SER A 790 3.40 27.52 -6.96
CA SER A 790 3.25 27.58 -5.50
C SER A 790 2.34 28.73 -5.06
N THR A 791 2.41 29.88 -5.73
CA THR A 791 1.56 31.05 -5.46
C THR A 791 0.11 30.76 -5.84
N TYR A 792 -0.12 30.24 -7.05
CA TYR A 792 -1.43 29.79 -7.51
C TYR A 792 -2.08 28.84 -6.50
N TRP A 793 -1.32 27.84 -6.02
CA TRP A 793 -1.83 26.89 -5.05
C TRP A 793 -2.25 27.58 -3.74
N LYS A 794 -1.39 28.45 -3.21
CA LYS A 794 -1.64 29.17 -1.95
C LYS A 794 -2.86 30.10 -2.04
N VAL A 795 -3.11 30.70 -3.20
CA VAL A 795 -4.22 31.62 -3.41
C VAL A 795 -5.53 30.86 -3.61
N ASN A 796 -5.56 29.89 -4.53
CA ASN A 796 -6.80 29.20 -4.90
C ASN A 796 -7.21 28.09 -3.93
N PHE A 797 -6.24 27.42 -3.30
CA PHE A 797 -6.50 26.37 -2.30
C PHE A 797 -6.15 26.82 -0.89
N GLY A 798 -6.27 28.13 -0.63
CA GLY A 798 -5.95 28.75 0.67
C GLY A 798 -6.75 28.15 1.82
N LYS A 799 -8.07 27.90 1.63
CA LYS A 799 -8.93 27.26 2.63
C LYS A 799 -8.51 25.82 2.95
N MET A 800 -8.18 25.03 1.92
CA MET A 800 -7.66 23.66 2.10
C MET A 800 -6.35 23.67 2.88
N LYS A 801 -5.41 24.52 2.46
CA LYS A 801 -4.12 24.68 3.14
C LYS A 801 -4.29 25.11 4.59
N ASP A 802 -5.19 26.06 4.86
CA ASP A 802 -5.51 26.50 6.20
C ASP A 802 -6.00 25.32 7.05
N LEU A 803 -6.96 24.52 6.58
CA LEU A 803 -7.44 23.33 7.31
C LEU A 803 -6.33 22.29 7.54
N MET A 804 -5.50 22.02 6.54
CA MET A 804 -4.34 21.15 6.66
C MET A 804 -3.38 21.63 7.74
N ASP A 805 -3.06 22.92 7.71
CA ASP A 805 -2.18 23.58 8.68
C ASP A 805 -2.80 23.51 10.09
N LEU A 806 -4.11 23.74 10.24
CA LEU A 806 -4.81 23.61 11.51
C LEU A 806 -4.60 22.22 12.13
N ILE A 807 -4.89 21.16 11.38
CA ILE A 807 -4.72 19.77 11.84
C ILE A 807 -3.25 19.48 12.20
N ASN A 808 -2.31 19.96 11.38
CA ASN A 808 -0.88 19.79 11.63
C ASN A 808 -0.38 20.56 12.86
N TYR A 809 -0.88 21.76 13.13
CA TYR A 809 -0.51 22.55 14.31
C TYR A 809 -1.17 21.99 15.58
N VAL A 810 -2.44 21.58 15.54
CA VAL A 810 -3.12 20.95 16.70
C VAL A 810 -2.37 19.68 17.12
N SER A 811 -2.01 18.82 16.17
CA SER A 811 -1.22 17.62 16.48
C SER A 811 0.21 17.92 16.94
N TRP A 812 0.80 19.05 16.54
CA TRP A 812 2.08 19.52 17.07
C TRP A 812 1.98 19.82 18.58
N PHE A 813 0.86 20.41 19.03
CA PHE A 813 0.59 20.61 20.45
C PHE A 813 0.39 19.28 21.18
N GLY A 814 -0.46 18.39 20.66
CA GLY A 814 -0.68 17.06 21.23
C GLY A 814 0.62 16.27 21.42
N ALA A 815 1.42 16.14 20.35
CA ALA A 815 2.71 15.45 20.41
C ALA A 815 3.75 16.18 21.28
N GLY A 816 3.63 17.50 21.42
CA GLY A 816 4.48 18.34 22.27
C GLY A 816 4.28 18.09 23.78
N GLN A 817 3.13 17.53 24.16
CA GLN A 817 2.78 17.13 25.53
C GLN A 817 3.12 15.66 25.83
N ASP A 818 3.91 15.01 24.96
CA ASP A 818 4.20 13.56 25.03
C ASP A 818 2.95 12.65 24.95
N LYS A 819 1.86 13.17 24.39
CA LYS A 819 0.62 12.43 24.15
C LYS A 819 0.54 11.92 22.70
N PRO A 820 -0.15 10.79 22.45
CA PRO A 820 -0.44 10.33 21.10
C PRO A 820 -1.31 11.35 20.35
N VAL A 821 -1.23 11.36 19.02
CA VAL A 821 -2.24 12.02 18.19
C VAL A 821 -3.40 11.05 18.01
N VAL A 822 -4.59 11.48 18.41
CA VAL A 822 -5.83 10.70 18.44
C VAL A 822 -6.70 11.11 17.24
N TYR A 823 -7.28 10.16 16.53
CA TYR A 823 -8.26 10.46 15.49
C TYR A 823 -9.53 9.69 15.76
N SER A 824 -10.68 10.36 15.70
CA SER A 824 -11.97 9.72 15.97
C SER A 824 -12.79 9.55 14.70
N THR A 825 -13.54 8.45 14.63
CA THR A 825 -14.66 8.22 13.71
C THR A 825 -15.89 7.82 14.54
N PRO A 826 -17.08 7.70 13.94
CA PRO A 826 -18.23 7.11 14.61
C PRO A 826 -18.03 5.66 15.10
N TYR A 827 -17.08 4.91 14.54
CA TYR A 827 -16.90 3.48 14.81
C TYR A 827 -15.62 3.14 15.60
N TRP A 828 -14.53 3.90 15.43
CA TRP A 828 -13.27 3.65 16.12
C TRP A 828 -12.44 4.91 16.38
N VAL A 829 -11.42 4.73 17.22
CA VAL A 829 -10.35 5.70 17.44
C VAL A 829 -9.03 5.15 16.91
N THR A 830 -8.20 5.99 16.32
CA THR A 830 -6.82 5.61 15.97
C THR A 830 -5.79 6.43 16.73
N LEU A 831 -4.69 5.80 17.07
CA LEU A 831 -3.54 6.41 17.75
C LEU A 831 -2.37 6.55 16.79
N GLN A 832 -1.66 7.67 16.88
CA GLN A 832 -0.42 7.93 16.14
C GLN A 832 0.63 8.56 17.05
N THR A 833 1.70 7.79 17.30
CA THR A 833 2.84 8.25 18.09
C THR A 833 4.15 8.06 17.34
N TYR A 834 4.59 9.06 16.57
CA TYR A 834 5.94 9.00 16.03
C TYR A 834 6.95 9.22 17.14
N LYS A 835 7.82 8.23 17.39
CA LYS A 835 8.95 8.33 18.31
C LYS A 835 10.24 8.68 17.58
N TRP A 836 11.10 9.50 18.19
CA TRP A 836 12.44 9.74 17.68
C TRP A 836 13.18 8.41 17.58
N ARG A 837 13.95 8.23 16.53
CA ARG A 837 14.76 7.02 16.36
C ARG A 837 16.24 7.36 16.44
N LYS A 838 16.94 6.75 17.40
CA LYS A 838 18.40 6.86 17.50
C LYS A 838 19.01 5.86 16.53
N ARG A 839 19.89 6.37 15.67
CA ARG A 839 20.75 5.51 14.85
C ARG A 839 21.81 4.89 15.74
N VAL A 840 21.64 3.61 16.06
CA VAL A 840 22.66 2.81 16.71
C VAL A 840 23.46 2.09 15.63
N LYS A 841 24.78 2.27 15.69
CA LYS A 841 25.70 1.55 14.82
C LYS A 841 25.89 0.15 15.43
N MET A 842 25.39 -0.85 14.73
CA MET A 842 25.68 -2.25 15.03
C MET A 842 26.91 -2.62 14.21
N LYS A 843 28.00 -2.99 14.87
CA LYS A 843 29.18 -3.54 14.20
C LYS A 843 29.06 -5.04 14.25
N ILE A 844 28.86 -5.65 13.10
CA ILE A 844 28.81 -7.10 12.98
C ILE A 844 30.18 -7.52 12.48
N GLN A 845 30.87 -8.34 13.27
CA GLN A 845 32.07 -9.04 12.84
C GLN A 845 31.67 -10.42 12.33
N TYR A 846 32.21 -10.79 11.18
CA TYR A 846 31.92 -12.08 10.57
C TYR A 846 33.19 -12.62 9.90
N GLU A 847 33.40 -13.92 10.00
CA GLU A 847 34.50 -14.61 9.33
C GLU A 847 34.10 -14.87 7.87
N THR A 848 35.00 -14.54 6.94
CA THR A 848 34.91 -14.99 5.54
C THR A 848 36.21 -15.70 5.17
N THR A 849 36.18 -16.59 4.20
CA THR A 849 37.41 -17.21 3.67
C THR A 849 37.78 -16.59 2.35
N LYS A 850 38.97 -15.97 2.29
CA LYS A 850 39.62 -15.50 1.06
C LYS A 850 40.91 -16.28 0.90
N ASN A 851 41.10 -16.95 -0.23
CA ASN A 851 42.27 -17.80 -0.49
C ASN A 851 42.54 -18.86 0.60
N ASN A 852 41.49 -19.51 1.12
CA ASN A 852 41.55 -20.48 2.23
C ASN A 852 42.05 -19.96 3.59
N GLU A 853 42.30 -18.65 3.73
CA GLU A 853 42.60 -18.04 5.03
C GLU A 853 41.34 -17.40 5.64
N LYS A 854 41.21 -17.51 6.96
CA LYS A 854 40.16 -16.82 7.72
C LYS A 854 40.42 -15.31 7.71
N GLU A 855 39.53 -14.57 7.07
CA GLU A 855 39.50 -13.11 7.04
C GLU A 855 38.31 -12.62 7.89
N VAL A 856 38.58 -11.95 9.01
CA VAL A 856 37.53 -11.31 9.81
C VAL A 856 37.13 -9.99 9.15
N LYS A 857 35.89 -9.92 8.64
CA LYS A 857 35.30 -8.69 8.11
C LYS A 857 34.42 -8.04 9.16
N THR A 858 34.37 -6.72 9.12
CA THR A 858 33.43 -5.93 9.93
C THR A 858 32.51 -5.18 9.00
N THR A 859 31.21 -5.42 9.09
CA THR A 859 30.20 -4.54 8.50
C THR A 859 29.56 -3.70 9.59
N SER A 860 29.07 -2.52 9.23
CA SER A 860 28.29 -1.70 10.16
C SER A 860 26.89 -1.49 9.61
N ALA A 861 25.91 -2.05 10.29
CA ALA A 861 24.51 -1.74 10.06
C ALA A 861 24.09 -0.59 10.96
N LYS A 862 23.13 0.22 10.51
CA LYS A 862 22.49 1.22 11.35
C LYS A 862 21.11 0.71 11.70
N MET A 863 20.93 0.31 12.95
CA MET A 863 19.60 0.03 13.46
C MET A 863 19.00 1.34 13.98
N LEU A 864 17.74 1.57 13.65
CA LEU A 864 16.97 2.68 14.19
C LEU A 864 16.21 2.16 15.40
N ILE A 865 16.70 2.50 16.60
CA ILE A 865 16.02 2.13 17.85
C ILE A 865 15.09 3.29 18.23
N PRO A 866 13.80 3.05 18.46
CA PRO A 866 12.92 4.09 18.99
C PRO A 866 13.44 4.57 20.35
N LEU A 867 13.43 5.88 20.54
CA LEU A 867 13.60 6.54 21.83
C LEU A 867 12.22 6.75 22.45
N ASN A 868 12.18 7.03 23.75
CA ASN A 868 10.92 7.31 24.43
C ASN A 868 10.32 8.67 24.04
N ASP A 869 11.14 9.58 23.52
CA ASP A 869 10.69 10.92 23.13
C ASP A 869 9.90 10.92 21.81
N ASN A 870 8.73 11.57 21.80
CA ASN A 870 7.97 11.79 20.57
C ASN A 870 8.70 12.71 19.57
N ASP A 871 8.73 12.32 18.29
CA ASP A 871 9.13 13.13 17.13
C ASP A 871 7.98 14.05 16.73
N ILE A 872 7.90 15.19 17.45
CA ILE A 872 6.88 16.22 17.25
C ILE A 872 6.81 16.67 15.79
N ARG A 873 7.96 16.77 15.11
CA ARG A 873 8.02 17.20 13.71
C ARG A 873 7.35 16.17 12.82
N LYS A 874 7.74 14.89 12.95
CA LYS A 874 7.18 13.84 12.10
C LYS A 874 5.67 13.70 12.36
N SER A 875 5.25 13.65 13.63
CA SER A 875 3.83 13.64 14.01
C SER A 875 3.07 14.74 13.28
N SER A 876 3.47 16.00 13.46
CA SER A 876 2.82 17.16 12.82
C SER A 876 2.78 17.06 11.30
N THR A 877 3.89 16.70 10.63
CA THR A 877 3.94 16.66 9.15
C THR A 877 3.14 15.52 8.51
N SER A 878 2.84 14.45 9.25
CA SER A 878 2.07 13.32 8.72
C SER A 878 0.62 13.30 9.16
N THR A 879 0.23 14.15 10.12
CA THR A 879 -1.09 14.08 10.74
C THR A 879 -2.20 14.25 9.70
N PHE A 880 -2.12 15.25 8.84
CA PHE A 880 -3.18 15.52 7.88
C PHE A 880 -3.41 14.34 6.91
N ALA A 881 -2.35 13.75 6.36
CA ALA A 881 -2.48 12.58 5.47
C ALA A 881 -3.14 11.40 6.20
N ASN A 882 -2.76 11.13 7.45
CA ASN A 882 -3.35 10.05 8.23
C ASN A 882 -4.78 10.36 8.67
N PHE A 883 -5.12 11.64 8.89
CA PHE A 883 -6.49 12.10 9.14
C PHE A 883 -7.40 11.78 7.94
N ILE A 884 -7.00 12.14 6.72
CA ILE A 884 -7.78 11.85 5.51
C ILE A 884 -7.89 10.35 5.25
N HIS A 885 -6.79 9.60 5.35
CA HIS A 885 -6.83 8.14 5.14
C HIS A 885 -7.69 7.40 6.18
N GLN A 886 -7.82 7.92 7.41
CA GLN A 886 -8.74 7.34 8.39
C GLN A 886 -10.20 7.60 8.01
N LYS A 887 -10.51 8.78 7.45
CA LYS A 887 -11.87 9.12 7.01
C LYS A 887 -12.28 8.30 5.80
N ASP A 888 -11.38 8.17 4.84
CA ASP A 888 -11.51 7.25 3.70
C ASP A 888 -11.76 5.80 4.15
N ALA A 889 -10.94 5.27 5.07
CA ALA A 889 -11.15 3.95 5.66
C ALA A 889 -12.51 3.80 6.36
N PHE A 890 -12.97 4.85 7.05
CA PHE A 890 -14.28 4.88 7.67
C PHE A 890 -15.41 4.79 6.65
N THR A 891 -15.36 5.58 5.58
CA THR A 891 -16.34 5.52 4.50
C THR A 891 -16.43 4.10 3.90
N ALA A 892 -15.29 3.44 3.71
CA ALA A 892 -15.26 2.07 3.18
C ALA A 892 -15.88 1.04 4.14
N ILE A 893 -15.55 1.09 5.43
CA ILE A 893 -16.12 0.17 6.44
C ILE A 893 -17.62 0.43 6.63
N GLN A 894 -18.03 1.69 6.63
CA GLN A 894 -19.42 2.06 6.79
C GLN A 894 -20.28 1.66 5.58
N LEU A 895 -19.77 1.77 4.35
CA LEU A 895 -20.44 1.27 3.16
C LEU A 895 -20.75 -0.23 3.28
N VAL A 896 -19.79 -1.03 3.77
CA VAL A 896 -20.00 -2.47 3.97
C VAL A 896 -20.98 -2.74 5.11
N ASP A 897 -20.95 -1.94 6.18
CA ASP A 897 -21.94 -2.03 7.25
C ASP A 897 -23.36 -1.69 6.74
N PHE A 898 -23.51 -0.77 5.79
CA PHE A 898 -24.80 -0.53 5.13
C PHE A 898 -25.24 -1.72 4.27
N ILE A 899 -24.32 -2.32 3.50
CA ILE A 899 -24.62 -3.57 2.76
C ILE A 899 -25.12 -4.65 3.72
N ASN A 900 -24.48 -4.81 4.89
CA ASN A 900 -24.88 -5.79 5.90
C ASN A 900 -26.29 -5.58 6.49
N LYS A 901 -26.86 -4.38 6.36
CA LYS A 901 -28.21 -4.03 6.84
C LYS A 901 -29.29 -4.21 5.79
N LEU A 902 -28.93 -4.49 4.53
CA LEU A 902 -29.90 -4.77 3.47
C LEU A 902 -30.48 -6.17 3.62
N GLU A 903 -31.74 -6.38 3.21
CA GLU A 903 -32.47 -7.65 3.39
C GLU A 903 -31.76 -8.87 2.77
N ASN A 904 -30.99 -8.66 1.69
CA ASN A 904 -30.22 -9.70 0.99
C ASN A 904 -28.70 -9.56 1.19
N ALA A 905 -28.26 -9.05 2.35
CA ALA A 905 -26.85 -8.79 2.65
C ALA A 905 -25.90 -9.96 2.34
N SER A 906 -26.30 -11.21 2.60
CA SER A 906 -25.47 -12.39 2.33
C SER A 906 -25.16 -12.60 0.85
N SER A 907 -26.05 -12.17 -0.05
CA SER A 907 -25.92 -12.35 -1.50
C SER A 907 -25.21 -11.20 -2.21
N ILE A 908 -25.02 -10.04 -1.57
CA ILE A 908 -24.34 -8.89 -2.18
C ILE A 908 -22.82 -9.05 -2.04
N PRO A 909 -22.08 -9.30 -3.14
CA PRO A 909 -20.65 -9.52 -3.09
C PRO A 909 -19.90 -8.20 -3.04
N ILE A 910 -18.87 -8.10 -2.21
CA ILE A 910 -18.11 -6.86 -2.07
C ILE A 910 -16.65 -7.16 -1.75
N TYR A 911 -15.76 -6.43 -2.40
CA TYR A 911 -14.36 -6.28 -2.03
C TYR A 911 -14.02 -4.78 -2.03
N ALA A 912 -13.12 -4.35 -1.15
CA ALA A 912 -12.66 -2.97 -1.12
C ALA A 912 -11.13 -2.93 -1.24
N VAL A 913 -10.63 -2.15 -2.20
CA VAL A 913 -9.24 -1.70 -2.32
C VAL A 913 -9.21 -0.24 -1.91
N HIS A 914 -9.25 0.01 -0.60
CA HIS A 914 -9.36 1.36 -0.04
C HIS A 914 -10.65 2.06 -0.49
N ASP A 915 -10.54 3.06 -1.38
CA ASP A 915 -11.60 3.84 -2.01
C ASP A 915 -12.15 3.23 -3.31
N ASN A 916 -11.56 2.13 -3.79
CA ASN A 916 -12.06 1.37 -4.93
C ASN A 916 -12.91 0.19 -4.45
N PHE A 917 -14.20 0.23 -4.79
CA PHE A 917 -15.19 -0.79 -4.45
C PHE A 917 -15.40 -1.74 -5.61
N ILE A 918 -15.40 -3.03 -5.33
CA ILE A 918 -15.50 -4.08 -6.34
C ILE A 918 -16.70 -4.96 -5.99
N THR A 919 -17.63 -5.13 -6.93
CA THR A 919 -18.84 -5.95 -6.75
C THR A 919 -19.22 -6.69 -8.03
N MET A 920 -20.32 -7.44 -8.02
CA MET A 920 -20.91 -8.01 -9.23
C MET A 920 -21.70 -6.94 -10.00
N PRO A 921 -21.87 -7.06 -11.33
CA PRO A 921 -22.58 -6.07 -12.13
C PRO A 921 -24.03 -5.86 -11.67
N GLU A 922 -24.65 -6.88 -11.08
CA GLU A 922 -25.99 -6.82 -10.47
C GLU A 922 -26.14 -5.71 -9.42
N TYR A 923 -25.07 -5.43 -8.65
CA TYR A 923 -25.09 -4.53 -7.49
C TYR A 923 -24.26 -3.25 -7.69
N ALA A 924 -23.63 -3.06 -8.84
CA ALA A 924 -22.77 -1.90 -9.08
C ALA A 924 -23.49 -0.54 -8.94
N SER A 925 -24.77 -0.49 -9.31
CA SER A 925 -25.56 0.75 -9.28
C SER A 925 -25.96 1.22 -7.88
N ILE A 926 -25.92 0.35 -6.85
CA ILE A 926 -26.29 0.74 -5.48
C ILE A 926 -25.11 1.34 -4.70
N LEU A 927 -23.88 0.98 -5.05
CA LEU A 927 -22.67 1.39 -4.31
C LEU A 927 -22.46 2.92 -4.23
N PRO A 928 -22.69 3.72 -5.30
CA PRO A 928 -22.53 5.16 -5.24
C PRO A 928 -23.41 5.83 -4.17
N THR A 929 -24.68 5.43 -4.07
CA THR A 929 -25.59 5.93 -3.05
C THR A 929 -25.10 5.57 -1.65
N LEU A 930 -24.67 4.31 -1.43
CA LEU A 930 -24.13 3.88 -0.13
C LEU A 930 -22.84 4.63 0.25
N TYR A 931 -22.00 4.95 -0.74
CA TYR A 931 -20.78 5.73 -0.54
C TYR A 931 -21.09 7.17 -0.10
N ARG A 932 -22.06 7.84 -0.76
CA ARG A 932 -22.50 9.19 -0.37
C ARG A 932 -23.10 9.21 1.03
N ASP A 933 -23.95 8.24 1.37
CA ASP A 933 -24.50 8.14 2.73
C ASP A 933 -23.38 7.92 3.76
N SER A 934 -22.35 7.12 3.43
CA SER A 934 -21.19 6.91 4.30
C SER A 934 -20.40 8.20 4.56
N ILE A 935 -20.26 9.06 3.55
CA ILE A 935 -19.64 10.39 3.74
C ILE A 935 -20.50 11.27 4.63
N PHE A 936 -21.81 11.30 4.40
CA PHE A 936 -22.75 12.10 5.19
C PHE A 936 -22.75 11.69 6.67
N ARG A 937 -22.71 10.37 6.93
CA ARG A 937 -22.75 9.75 8.25
C ARG A 937 -21.45 9.90 9.05
N MET A 938 -20.40 10.49 8.47
CA MET A 938 -19.27 11.00 9.26
C MET A 938 -19.70 12.08 10.27
N GLY A 939 -20.80 12.78 9.99
CA GLY A 939 -21.31 13.86 10.81
C GLY A 939 -20.71 15.23 10.44
N HIS A 940 -21.36 16.29 10.90
CA HIS A 940 -21.06 17.66 10.48
C HIS A 940 -19.56 18.02 10.66
N PRO A 941 -18.89 18.60 9.64
CA PRO A 941 -17.44 18.86 9.64
C PRO A 941 -16.90 19.57 10.89
N LEU A 942 -17.63 20.60 11.36
CA LEU A 942 -17.25 21.34 12.57
C LEU A 942 -17.17 20.45 13.81
N ILE A 943 -18.04 19.46 13.96
CA ILE A 943 -18.03 18.55 15.12
C ILE A 943 -16.76 17.70 15.09
N ILE A 944 -16.39 17.18 13.92
CA ILE A 944 -15.17 16.38 13.74
C ILE A 944 -13.92 17.21 14.08
N ILE A 945 -13.85 18.45 13.57
CA ILE A 945 -12.72 19.34 13.85
C ILE A 945 -12.70 19.74 15.34
N ASN A 946 -13.86 20.02 15.93
CA ASN A 946 -13.96 20.33 17.35
C ASN A 946 -13.55 19.15 18.23
N LYS A 947 -13.91 17.91 17.87
CA LYS A 947 -13.45 16.70 18.54
C LYS A 947 -11.92 16.60 18.48
N PHE A 948 -11.33 16.87 17.32
CA PHE A 948 -9.88 16.88 17.17
C PHE A 948 -9.20 17.96 18.03
N LEU A 949 -9.74 19.18 18.12
CA LEU A 949 -9.24 20.20 19.05
C LEU A 949 -9.45 19.77 20.52
N PHE A 950 -10.59 19.16 20.81
CA PHE A 950 -10.96 18.75 22.15
C PHE A 950 -9.96 17.72 22.72
N ASP A 951 -9.62 16.69 21.93
CA ASP A 951 -8.70 15.63 22.35
C ASP A 951 -7.26 16.13 22.60
N HIS A 952 -6.80 17.11 21.82
CA HIS A 952 -5.39 17.54 21.84
C HIS A 952 -5.12 18.86 22.56
N ILE A 953 -6.16 19.67 22.81
CA ILE A 953 -6.02 20.99 23.44
C ILE A 953 -6.88 21.09 24.70
N LEU A 954 -8.19 20.85 24.60
CA LEU A 954 -9.11 21.11 25.71
C LEU A 954 -8.94 20.06 26.82
N ILE A 955 -9.03 18.77 26.52
CA ILE A 955 -8.84 17.71 27.53
C ILE A 955 -7.48 17.83 28.22
N PRO A 956 -6.34 17.94 27.49
CA PRO A 956 -5.06 18.12 28.14
C PRO A 956 -4.99 19.41 28.98
N ALA A 957 -5.71 20.47 28.63
CA ALA A 957 -5.73 21.71 29.43
C ALA A 957 -6.52 21.55 30.73
N ILE A 958 -7.66 20.84 30.67
CA ILE A 958 -8.49 20.51 31.84
C ILE A 958 -7.72 19.60 32.80
N GLN A 959 -7.12 18.53 32.29
CA GLN A 959 -6.37 17.55 33.10
C GLN A 959 -5.14 18.15 33.79
N ASN A 960 -4.52 19.14 33.16
CA ASN A 960 -3.33 19.81 33.70
C ASN A 960 -3.65 21.03 34.57
N GLU A 961 -4.93 21.28 34.89
CA GLU A 961 -5.30 22.40 35.74
C GLU A 961 -4.74 22.21 37.15
N HIS A 962 -3.78 23.05 37.53
CA HIS A 962 -3.07 22.93 38.79
C HIS A 962 -4.02 23.13 39.98
N PRO A 963 -3.92 22.36 41.09
CA PRO A 963 -4.83 22.49 42.25
C PRO A 963 -4.92 23.90 42.85
N GLN A 964 -3.88 24.72 42.65
CA GLN A 964 -3.80 26.10 43.12
C GLN A 964 -4.43 27.13 42.16
N ASN A 965 -4.79 26.73 40.93
CA ASN A 965 -5.37 27.57 39.88
C ASN A 965 -6.80 27.14 39.50
N LYS A 966 -7.58 26.59 40.45
CA LYS A 966 -8.97 26.12 40.24
C LYS A 966 -9.97 27.18 39.72
N HIS A 967 -9.54 28.43 39.49
CA HIS A 967 -10.37 29.52 38.99
C HIS A 967 -9.94 30.04 37.60
N LEU A 968 -9.07 29.34 36.87
CA LEU A 968 -8.68 29.81 35.53
C LEU A 968 -9.86 29.83 34.56
N PHE A 969 -10.71 28.81 34.64
CA PHE A 969 -11.98 28.74 33.92
C PHE A 969 -13.12 29.26 34.80
N SER A 970 -13.98 30.12 34.24
CA SER A 970 -15.22 30.57 34.90
C SER A 970 -16.20 29.40 35.09
N VAL A 971 -17.24 29.59 35.91
CA VAL A 971 -18.28 28.57 36.11
C VAL A 971 -19.00 28.27 34.79
N GLU A 972 -19.24 29.29 33.97
CA GLU A 972 -19.85 29.17 32.65
C GLU A 972 -18.94 28.42 31.67
N GLU A 973 -17.63 28.72 31.70
CA GLU A 973 -16.64 28.04 30.86
C GLU A 973 -16.47 26.58 31.27
N ARG A 974 -16.42 26.27 32.57
CA ARG A 974 -16.45 24.88 33.06
C ARG A 974 -17.72 24.18 32.62
N SER A 975 -18.88 24.81 32.82
CA SER A 975 -20.15 24.24 32.37
C SER A 975 -20.18 24.02 30.85
N MET A 976 -19.54 24.90 30.07
CA MET A 976 -19.38 24.72 28.63
C MET A 976 -18.45 23.56 28.30
N LEU A 977 -17.29 23.48 28.95
CA LEU A 977 -16.34 22.37 28.80
C LEU A 977 -16.97 21.04 29.24
N ASP A 978 -17.79 21.03 30.29
CA ASP A 978 -18.52 19.88 30.79
C ASP A 978 -19.64 19.46 29.82
N ARG A 979 -20.37 20.42 29.23
CA ARG A 979 -21.35 20.13 28.17
C ARG A 979 -20.68 19.62 26.90
N MET A 980 -19.58 20.25 26.47
CA MET A 980 -18.77 19.79 25.36
C MET A 980 -18.17 18.42 25.67
N MET A 981 -17.77 18.18 26.91
CA MET A 981 -17.40 16.87 27.41
C MET A 981 -18.59 15.94 27.20
N ILE A 982 -19.79 16.19 27.70
CA ILE A 982 -20.92 15.28 27.48
C ILE A 982 -21.21 15.03 25.98
N ASP A 983 -21.19 16.09 25.16
CA ASP A 983 -21.47 16.03 23.72
C ASP A 983 -20.34 15.32 22.92
N LEU A 984 -19.10 15.35 23.40
CA LEU A 984 -17.90 14.82 22.72
C LEU A 984 -17.13 13.76 23.55
N GLN A 985 -17.69 13.30 24.67
CA GLN A 985 -17.05 12.40 25.65
C GLN A 985 -16.98 11.00 25.10
N ASN A 986 -17.92 10.65 24.22
CA ASN A 986 -17.75 9.44 23.47
C ASN A 986 -16.44 9.56 22.68
N PRO A 987 -15.48 8.64 22.87
CA PRO A 987 -14.24 8.66 22.10
C PRO A 987 -14.55 8.60 20.58
N LEU A 988 -15.71 8.06 20.24
CA LEU A 988 -16.31 8.06 18.91
C LEU A 988 -17.13 9.32 18.64
N ILE A 989 -17.18 9.73 17.38
CA ILE A 989 -18.02 10.86 16.96
C ILE A 989 -19.50 10.40 17.04
N PRO A 990 -20.39 11.15 17.71
CA PRO A 990 -21.81 10.79 17.73
C PRO A 990 -22.38 10.76 16.30
N ASP A 991 -23.24 9.79 16.00
CA ASP A 991 -23.95 9.74 14.71
C ASP A 991 -24.94 10.91 14.64
N PHE A 992 -24.49 12.02 14.07
CA PHE A 992 -25.29 13.22 13.87
C PHE A 992 -26.03 13.22 12.54
N GLY A 993 -25.91 12.19 11.71
CA GLY A 993 -26.56 12.13 10.40
C GLY A 993 -28.09 12.24 10.48
N SER A 994 -28.69 11.82 11.60
CA SER A 994 -30.14 11.87 11.81
C SER A 994 -30.65 13.11 12.56
N VAL A 995 -29.77 14.00 13.03
CA VAL A 995 -30.19 15.15 13.84
C VAL A 995 -30.20 16.40 12.95
N ASP A 996 -31.35 17.05 12.79
CA ASP A 996 -31.43 18.36 12.15
C ASP A 996 -30.63 19.38 12.98
N ILE A 997 -29.36 19.58 12.60
CA ILE A 997 -28.49 20.54 13.27
C ILE A 997 -28.94 21.94 12.83
N THR A 998 -29.71 22.60 13.69
CA THR A 998 -30.11 23.99 13.49
C THR A 998 -28.90 24.92 13.49
N LYS A 999 -29.00 26.07 12.81
CA LYS A 999 -28.00 27.16 12.88
C LYS A 999 -27.63 27.52 14.33
N ALA A 1000 -28.61 27.52 15.23
CA ALA A 1000 -28.39 27.77 16.66
C ALA A 1000 -27.49 26.69 17.29
N ARG A 1001 -27.70 25.42 16.94
CA ARG A 1001 -26.85 24.32 17.41
C ARG A 1001 -25.44 24.41 16.83
N ILE A 1002 -25.26 24.71 15.54
CA ILE A 1002 -23.93 24.91 14.92
C ILE A 1002 -23.17 26.04 15.64
N LYS A 1003 -23.83 27.17 15.91
CA LYS A 1003 -23.22 28.29 16.65
C LYS A 1003 -22.88 27.92 18.10
N SER A 1004 -23.72 27.11 18.76
CA SER A 1004 -23.52 26.72 20.16
C SER A 1004 -22.29 25.82 20.39
N ILE A 1005 -21.82 25.13 19.35
CA ILE A 1005 -20.67 24.22 19.45
C ILE A 1005 -19.34 24.89 19.07
N VAL A 1006 -19.34 26.14 18.59
CA VAL A 1006 -18.12 26.89 18.30
C VAL A 1006 -17.34 27.14 19.58
N ILE A 1007 -16.04 26.82 19.59
CA ILE A 1007 -15.20 27.03 20.77
C ILE A 1007 -14.79 28.51 20.83
N PRO A 1008 -15.11 29.26 21.91
CA PRO A 1008 -14.77 30.67 22.03
C PRO A 1008 -13.25 30.89 22.02
N LYS A 1009 -12.83 31.99 21.39
CA LYS A 1009 -11.41 32.37 21.28
C LYS A 1009 -10.73 32.49 22.64
N ASP A 1010 -11.41 33.11 23.59
CA ASP A 1010 -10.87 33.35 24.92
C ASP A 1010 -10.70 32.05 25.71
N LEU A 1011 -11.62 31.09 25.52
CA LEU A 1011 -11.51 29.75 26.10
C LEU A 1011 -10.29 29.00 25.52
N LEU A 1012 -10.07 29.07 24.20
CA LEU A 1012 -8.88 28.48 23.58
C LEU A 1012 -7.59 29.12 24.12
N LEU A 1013 -7.54 30.45 24.26
CA LEU A 1013 -6.39 31.16 24.82
C LEU A 1013 -6.08 30.71 26.26
N LYS A 1014 -7.11 30.52 27.09
CA LYS A 1014 -6.95 29.97 28.44
C LYS A 1014 -6.41 28.54 28.40
N CYS A 1015 -6.93 27.68 27.52
CA CYS A 1015 -6.43 26.32 27.35
C CYS A 1015 -4.95 26.29 26.96
N PHE A 1016 -4.53 27.11 25.98
CA PHE A 1016 -3.11 27.22 25.61
C PHE A 1016 -2.23 27.74 26.74
N SER A 1017 -2.76 28.61 27.60
CA SER A 1017 -2.05 29.11 28.78
C SER A 1017 -1.83 28.01 29.81
N CYS A 1018 -2.85 27.18 30.09
CA CYS A 1018 -2.70 25.95 30.88
C CYS A 1018 -1.59 25.05 30.33
N LEU A 1019 -1.67 24.73 29.05
CA LEU A 1019 -0.72 23.82 28.39
C LEU A 1019 0.71 24.36 28.37
N TRP A 1020 0.87 25.67 28.31
CA TRP A 1020 2.19 26.31 28.38
C TRP A 1020 2.81 26.13 29.76
N MET A 1021 2.01 26.23 30.82
CA MET A 1021 2.44 26.02 32.21
C MET A 1021 2.75 24.56 32.50
N SER A 1022 2.04 23.61 31.87
CA SER A 1022 2.20 22.16 32.12
C SER A 1022 3.15 21.44 31.16
N LYS A 1023 3.73 22.12 30.16
CA LYS A 1023 4.55 21.47 29.13
C LYS A 1023 5.71 20.67 29.72
N THR A 1024 5.90 19.45 29.21
CA THR A 1024 7.01 18.56 29.59
C THR A 1024 8.30 18.88 28.83
N LYS A 1025 8.18 19.39 27.60
CA LYS A 1025 9.32 19.62 26.70
C LYS A 1025 9.79 21.07 26.66
N LYS A 1026 11.11 21.24 26.47
CA LYS A 1026 11.74 22.55 26.21
C LYS A 1026 11.38 23.05 24.81
N ILE A 1027 10.26 23.76 24.73
CA ILE A 1027 9.78 24.46 23.53
C ILE A 1027 10.00 25.97 23.74
N SER A 1028 10.50 26.68 22.73
CA SER A 1028 10.67 28.14 22.82
C SER A 1028 9.31 28.85 22.83
N LEU A 1029 9.20 29.90 23.65
CA LEU A 1029 7.98 30.70 23.76
C LEU A 1029 7.55 31.25 22.39
N VAL A 1030 8.49 31.80 21.62
CA VAL A 1030 8.22 32.32 20.26
C VAL A 1030 7.58 31.27 19.35
N ARG A 1031 8.06 30.03 19.38
CA ARG A 1031 7.51 28.96 18.54
C ARG A 1031 6.13 28.53 19.04
N TRP A 1032 5.94 28.46 20.35
CA TRP A 1032 4.67 28.13 20.96
C TRP A 1032 3.59 29.17 20.62
N GLU A 1033 3.87 30.45 20.83
CA GLU A 1033 2.98 31.56 20.52
C GLU A 1033 2.66 31.61 19.03
N SER A 1034 3.67 31.43 18.16
CA SER A 1034 3.44 31.37 16.72
C SER A 1034 2.49 30.24 16.31
N CYS A 1035 2.62 29.04 16.90
CA CYS A 1035 1.70 27.92 16.59
C CYS A 1035 0.30 28.18 17.17
N ARG A 1036 0.21 28.68 18.40
CA ARG A 1036 -1.04 29.07 19.07
C ARG A 1036 -1.83 30.06 18.20
N ASP A 1037 -1.17 31.15 17.80
CA ASP A 1037 -1.81 32.24 17.07
C ASP A 1037 -2.29 31.78 15.68
N LYS A 1038 -1.55 30.87 15.04
CA LYS A 1038 -1.98 30.23 13.78
C LYS A 1038 -3.21 29.35 13.98
N ILE A 1039 -3.24 28.51 15.01
CA ILE A 1039 -4.43 27.68 15.31
C ILE A 1039 -5.64 28.58 15.51
N ILE A 1040 -5.54 29.58 16.38
CA ILE A 1040 -6.66 30.49 16.67
C ILE A 1040 -7.11 31.20 15.41
N LYS A 1041 -6.20 31.80 14.64
CA LYS A 1041 -6.53 32.54 13.41
C LYS A 1041 -7.23 31.65 12.38
N VAL A 1042 -6.74 30.42 12.19
CA VAL A 1042 -7.30 29.51 11.20
C VAL A 1042 -8.63 28.94 11.65
N TYR A 1043 -8.70 28.46 12.90
CA TYR A 1043 -9.92 27.87 13.45
C TYR A 1043 -11.06 28.89 13.47
N MET A 1044 -10.81 30.14 13.91
CA MET A 1044 -11.84 31.18 13.90
C MET A 1044 -12.35 31.47 12.48
N ARG A 1045 -11.46 31.59 11.49
CA ARG A 1045 -11.88 31.75 10.08
C ARG A 1045 -12.71 30.57 9.58
N TYR A 1046 -12.33 29.35 9.96
CA TYR A 1046 -13.05 28.13 9.59
C TYR A 1046 -14.45 28.09 10.21
N THR A 1047 -14.57 28.41 11.51
CA THR A 1047 -15.86 28.45 12.19
C THR A 1047 -16.74 29.61 11.74
N ASP A 1048 -16.16 30.77 11.45
CA ASP A 1048 -16.89 31.93 10.92
C ASP A 1048 -17.49 31.60 9.55
N ASP A 1049 -16.74 30.92 8.67
CA ASP A 1049 -17.22 30.48 7.36
C ASP A 1049 -18.36 29.45 7.50
N ILE A 1050 -18.15 28.38 8.27
CA ILE A 1050 -19.11 27.28 8.38
C ILE A 1050 -20.38 27.65 9.17
N SER A 1051 -20.28 28.52 10.17
CA SER A 1051 -21.43 28.93 11.00
C SER A 1051 -22.17 30.17 10.46
N SER A 1052 -21.68 30.75 9.36
CA SER A 1052 -22.36 31.81 8.62
C SER A 1052 -23.66 31.29 7.98
N ASP A 1053 -24.54 32.21 7.57
CA ASP A 1053 -25.74 31.84 6.81
C ASP A 1053 -25.41 31.10 5.51
N GLU A 1054 -24.34 31.53 4.82
CA GLU A 1054 -23.84 30.87 3.62
C GLU A 1054 -23.30 29.47 3.94
N GLY A 1055 -22.52 29.30 5.01
CA GLY A 1055 -22.01 28.00 5.46
C GLY A 1055 -23.13 27.02 5.82
N VAL A 1056 -24.17 27.49 6.52
CA VAL A 1056 -25.36 26.67 6.83
C VAL A 1056 -26.11 26.29 5.56
N SER A 1057 -26.22 27.22 4.60
CA SER A 1057 -26.86 26.93 3.31
C SER A 1057 -26.08 25.88 2.51
N ARG A 1058 -24.74 25.99 2.47
CA ARG A 1058 -23.85 24.98 1.87
C ARG A 1058 -23.95 23.62 2.56
N TRP A 1059 -24.10 23.58 3.89
CA TRP A 1059 -24.37 22.33 4.61
C TRP A 1059 -25.70 21.68 4.21
N LEU A 1060 -26.77 22.47 4.11
CA LEU A 1060 -28.08 21.94 3.68
C LEU A 1060 -28.02 21.44 2.23
N GLU A 1061 -27.27 22.10 1.35
CA GLU A 1061 -27.04 21.64 -0.02
C GLU A 1061 -26.26 20.31 -0.05
N TYR A 1062 -25.19 20.18 0.74
CA TYR A 1062 -24.47 18.92 0.92
C TYR A 1062 -25.37 17.82 1.48
N LYS A 1063 -26.15 18.12 2.53
CA LYS A 1063 -27.12 17.17 3.12
C LYS A 1063 -28.10 16.69 2.05
N ASN A 1064 -28.69 17.60 1.28
CA ASN A 1064 -29.66 17.24 0.24
C ASN A 1064 -29.04 16.38 -0.88
N ASN A 1065 -27.81 16.70 -1.29
CA ASN A 1065 -27.09 15.95 -2.32
C ASN A 1065 -26.53 14.60 -1.84
N LEU A 1066 -26.30 14.41 -0.54
CA LEU A 1066 -25.73 13.17 -0.02
C LEU A 1066 -26.79 12.22 0.53
N GLU A 1067 -27.80 12.74 1.24
CA GLU A 1067 -28.85 11.95 1.89
C GLU A 1067 -29.97 11.57 0.92
N PHE A 1068 -30.39 12.51 0.05
CA PHE A 1068 -31.55 12.33 -0.84
C PHE A 1068 -31.19 12.10 -2.30
N ALA A 1069 -29.89 12.06 -2.65
CA ALA A 1069 -29.48 11.65 -3.98
C ALA A 1069 -29.63 10.13 -4.13
N SER A 1070 -30.85 9.70 -4.39
CA SER A 1070 -31.08 8.49 -5.16
C SER A 1070 -30.40 8.72 -6.52
N ASP A 1071 -29.40 7.89 -6.82
CA ASP A 1071 -29.28 7.45 -8.20
C ASP A 1071 -30.51 6.56 -8.43
N PRO A 1072 -31.08 6.51 -9.64
CA PRO A 1072 -32.26 5.71 -9.90
C PRO A 1072 -31.93 4.24 -9.62
N VAL A 1073 -32.13 3.86 -8.37
CA VAL A 1073 -32.45 2.51 -7.97
C VAL A 1073 -33.72 2.24 -8.76
N TRP A 1074 -33.64 1.34 -9.73
CA TRP A 1074 -34.77 0.83 -10.48
C TRP A 1074 -35.93 0.57 -9.51
N SER A 1075 -36.83 1.54 -9.35
CA SER A 1075 -38.03 1.38 -8.57
C SER A 1075 -38.97 0.59 -9.45
N SER A 1076 -38.97 -0.73 -9.28
CA SER A 1076 -40.02 -1.59 -9.79
C SER A 1076 -41.31 -1.38 -9.00
N ASP A 1077 -41.81 -0.15 -8.94
CA ASP A 1077 -43.18 0.16 -8.52
C ASP A 1077 -44.01 0.41 -9.78
N ASN A 1078 -44.17 -0.65 -10.57
CA ASN A 1078 -45.21 -0.73 -11.58
C ASN A 1078 -46.52 -1.16 -10.89
N THR A 1079 -47.10 -0.24 -10.11
CA THR A 1079 -48.51 -0.35 -9.73
C THR A 1079 -49.32 0.70 -10.49
N ASN A 1080 -49.90 0.25 -11.60
CA ASN A 1080 -51.11 0.76 -12.25
C ASN A 1080 -51.15 2.22 -12.74
N GLY A 1081 -51.21 2.38 -14.06
CA GLY A 1081 -52.16 3.32 -14.69
C GLY A 1081 -51.57 4.54 -15.41
N THR A 1082 -51.58 4.47 -16.74
CA THR A 1082 -51.84 5.59 -17.68
C THR A 1082 -51.07 6.90 -17.51
N GLN A 1083 -49.99 7.07 -18.27
CA GLN A 1083 -49.92 8.01 -19.41
C GLN A 1083 -48.51 7.95 -20.01
N ALA A 1084 -48.45 7.54 -21.28
CA ALA A 1084 -47.31 7.81 -22.13
C ALA A 1084 -47.30 9.30 -22.43
N ASP A 1085 -46.27 10.02 -21.97
CA ASP A 1085 -45.61 11.10 -22.69
C ASP A 1085 -44.39 11.60 -21.87
N SER A 1086 -43.21 11.51 -22.48
CA SER A 1086 -41.96 12.20 -22.10
C SER A 1086 -41.52 12.13 -20.62
N LEU A 1087 -40.87 11.03 -20.22
CA LEU A 1087 -39.92 11.05 -19.12
C LEU A 1087 -38.59 10.52 -19.62
N ASP A 1088 -37.67 11.46 -19.83
CA ASP A 1088 -36.25 11.26 -20.06
C ASP A 1088 -35.73 10.29 -18.99
N LYS A 1089 -35.31 9.10 -19.42
CA LYS A 1089 -34.78 8.07 -18.52
C LYS A 1089 -33.51 8.62 -17.89
N GLY A 1090 -33.59 8.93 -16.60
CA GLY A 1090 -32.44 9.28 -15.78
C GLY A 1090 -31.53 8.07 -15.65
N GLU A 1091 -30.50 8.00 -16.47
CA GLU A 1091 -29.34 7.11 -16.40
C GLU A 1091 -28.22 8.08 -16.83
N ASP A 1092 -27.34 8.57 -15.96
CA ASP A 1092 -26.26 7.86 -15.31
C ASP A 1092 -25.32 8.93 -14.73
N ASP A 1093 -25.10 9.01 -13.41
CA ASP A 1093 -24.12 9.95 -12.83
C ASP A 1093 -23.72 9.50 -11.41
N TYR A 1094 -22.75 8.59 -11.36
CA TYR A 1094 -22.29 7.93 -10.13
C TYR A 1094 -21.16 8.73 -9.46
N CYS A 1095 -21.08 8.78 -8.12
CA CYS A 1095 -19.97 9.45 -7.40
C CYS A 1095 -18.69 8.60 -7.30
N ILE A 1096 -18.81 7.34 -7.69
CA ILE A 1096 -17.72 6.38 -7.90
C ILE A 1096 -17.85 5.93 -9.36
N HIS A 1097 -16.75 5.91 -10.09
CA HIS A 1097 -16.75 5.66 -11.54
C HIS A 1097 -16.01 4.37 -11.89
N TYR A 1098 -16.41 3.76 -13.01
CA TYR A 1098 -15.85 2.51 -13.53
C TYR A 1098 -14.35 2.60 -13.87
#